data_AF-A0AAD6EAV1-F1
#
_entry.id   AF-A0AAD6EAV1-F1
#
_cell.length_a   1.000
_cell.length_b   1.000
_cell.length_c   1.000
_cell.angle_alpha   90.00
_cell.angle_beta   90.00
_cell.angle_gamma   90.00
#
_symmetry.space_group_name_H-M   'P 1'
#
loop_
_entity.id
_entity.type
_entity.pdbx_description
1 polymer ?
#
loop_
_entity_poly.entity_id
_entity_poly.type
_entity_poly.pdbx_seq_one_letter_code
_entity_poly.pdbx_strand_id
1 'polypeptide(L)'
;MRSLLRPTKSSKATPQKLQETSLGRAGFSQEIDTGASKSSTASCFPDGTRLLHDCSDAIVDICFVHGLTGDRDSTWTADGKSTPWPKTFLPSKLHRARILTYGYDAYITRKVVASSNRLIDHATNLLNDLVTDRFACNASSRPLIFVVHSLGGLVCKKAILLSRNNPEPHLRDIFDSTKGVIFMGTPHKGAWMADWAKIPASVFGLVKSTNTTLLDVLKRDSQLLQSIQFDFLAMVRQLREDGRRFEVTCFFEELPMPIVGQIVSKESATLEGYTPLSIHANHRNMVKFRSTEENGFKRLLGELSRWIAQPCEDARLSSRVSSPNERRLFDAGDRACLRDLFITNPCDDKSRIERTKGGLLKDSYRWILDNNQFKDWCYNQEQRLLWIKGHPGKGKTMLLCGIIDELIKMTPDTTLILFCFCQSADARVNNATAILRGIIFQLVDKLPMLIPYVRRQYDQIGKQLFEGINAWDALSKIFSDILEDPILSGSYIIIDALDECIEGMPLLLDLITQKSYTCLNIKWLISSRYWPAIEEQLSMVNQEAMLSLELVDEAISAAVATYIHFKVQKLAERKKYEDGVRETICRHLLSNAHGTFLWVALVCDELAKARKWNALELLDTFPPGLEPLYRRMVEQVRGSQEIEIYERILRVVIAVYRPITLEELPALVDIPDGVSNDNEFLTEVIGGCGSFLILRERDIFFVHQSAKDFLLETPLNETLLSKSHALTQIRYVP
;
A
#
# COMPACT_ATOMS: atom_id res chain seq x y z
N MET A 1 3.24 -48.42 34.88
CA MET A 1 3.66 -49.85 34.98
C MET A 1 3.91 -50.41 33.58
N ARG A 2 4.58 -51.57 33.49
CA ARG A 2 4.66 -52.56 32.37
C ARG A 2 3.96 -52.20 31.03
N SER A 3 4.60 -52.08 29.85
CA SER A 3 5.63 -52.87 29.11
C SER A 3 5.07 -53.92 28.13
N LEU A 4 5.40 -53.81 26.83
CA LEU A 4 5.47 -54.80 25.72
C LEU A 4 5.99 -54.00 24.48
N LEU A 5 7.02 -54.31 23.66
CA LEU A 5 7.69 -55.53 23.15
C LEU A 5 6.79 -56.35 22.19
N ARG A 6 7.16 -56.80 20.98
CA ARG A 6 8.31 -56.75 20.01
C ARG A 6 7.90 -57.76 18.87
N PRO A 7 8.72 -58.29 17.91
CA PRO A 7 10.12 -58.05 17.48
C PRO A 7 10.16 -57.24 16.14
N THR A 8 10.88 -57.46 15.01
CA THR A 8 11.86 -58.47 14.47
C THR A 8 12.82 -57.80 13.44
N LYS A 9 13.44 -58.53 12.48
CA LYS A 9 14.47 -58.01 11.54
C LYS A 9 14.57 -58.76 10.19
N SER A 10 14.97 -58.03 9.13
CA SER A 10 15.92 -58.38 8.03
C SER A 10 15.73 -59.66 7.17
N SER A 11 15.98 -59.70 5.85
CA SER A 11 17.27 -59.37 5.19
C SER A 11 17.27 -59.71 3.66
N LYS A 12 18.35 -59.32 2.96
CA LYS A 12 18.88 -59.85 1.66
C LYS A 12 18.16 -59.48 0.36
N ALA A 13 18.93 -59.59 -0.74
CA ALA A 13 18.59 -59.19 -2.11
C ALA A 13 19.37 -60.05 -3.15
N THR A 14 18.97 -59.93 -4.43
CA THR A 14 19.72 -60.33 -5.67
C THR A 14 20.01 -61.85 -5.85
N PRO A 15 20.40 -62.35 -7.06
CA PRO A 15 20.48 -61.75 -8.41
C PRO A 15 19.96 -62.65 -9.58
N GLN A 16 20.34 -62.31 -10.84
CA GLN A 16 20.52 -63.18 -12.04
C GLN A 16 19.26 -63.60 -12.87
N LYS A 17 19.32 -63.77 -14.21
CA LYS A 17 20.34 -63.41 -15.25
C LYS A 17 19.69 -63.31 -16.66
N LEU A 18 20.44 -62.86 -17.67
CA LEU A 18 20.03 -62.79 -19.08
C LEU A 18 20.07 -64.16 -19.80
N GLN A 19 19.32 -64.26 -20.91
CA GLN A 19 19.75 -65.03 -22.08
C GLN A 19 19.26 -64.36 -23.38
N GLU A 20 20.06 -64.45 -24.45
CA GLU A 20 19.80 -63.88 -25.78
C GLU A 20 19.39 -64.97 -26.78
N THR A 21 18.78 -64.61 -27.91
CA THR A 21 19.04 -65.26 -29.22
C THR A 21 18.56 -64.40 -30.39
N SER A 22 19.11 -64.65 -31.58
CA SER A 22 19.07 -63.77 -32.76
C SER A 22 18.45 -64.45 -34.00
N LEU A 23 17.88 -63.66 -34.94
CA LEU A 23 17.76 -63.85 -36.41
C LEU A 23 16.71 -62.83 -36.96
N GLY A 24 16.66 -62.44 -38.24
CA GLY A 24 17.54 -62.76 -39.38
C GLY A 24 16.98 -62.39 -40.78
N ARG A 25 17.04 -61.11 -41.16
CA ARG A 25 16.97 -60.54 -42.55
C ARG A 25 15.89 -60.95 -43.59
N ALA A 26 15.35 -59.90 -44.23
CA ALA A 26 14.92 -59.78 -45.64
C ALA A 26 13.51 -60.27 -46.09
N GLY A 27 12.88 -59.46 -46.95
CA GLY A 27 11.59 -59.70 -47.61
C GLY A 27 10.93 -58.39 -48.08
N PHE A 28 10.95 -58.11 -49.38
CA PHE A 28 10.36 -56.92 -50.00
C PHE A 28 8.93 -57.21 -50.50
N SER A 29 7.98 -56.29 -50.30
CA SER A 29 6.90 -55.98 -51.27
C SER A 29 6.08 -54.75 -50.84
N GLN A 30 5.31 -54.16 -51.77
CA GLN A 30 4.82 -52.77 -51.69
C GLN A 30 3.45 -52.55 -51.00
N GLU A 31 3.34 -51.36 -50.40
CA GLU A 31 2.18 -50.44 -50.41
C GLU A 31 0.78 -50.95 -50.01
N ILE A 32 0.39 -50.62 -48.78
CA ILE A 32 -0.93 -50.03 -48.48
C ILE A 32 -0.69 -48.76 -47.65
N ASP A 33 -1.32 -47.64 -48.02
CA ASP A 33 -1.22 -46.39 -47.27
C ASP A 33 -2.01 -46.48 -45.95
N THR A 34 -1.30 -46.45 -44.82
CA THR A 34 -1.89 -46.41 -43.48
C THR A 34 -1.28 -45.27 -42.69
N GLY A 35 -2.10 -44.28 -42.34
CA GLY A 35 -1.66 -43.02 -41.76
C GLY A 35 -0.80 -43.16 -40.50
N ALA A 36 0.50 -42.90 -40.63
CA ALA A 36 1.42 -42.86 -39.52
C ALA A 36 1.05 -41.72 -38.56
N SER A 37 0.51 -42.06 -37.39
CA SER A 37 0.24 -41.11 -36.31
C SER A 37 1.56 -40.50 -35.84
N LYS A 38 1.86 -39.27 -36.29
CA LYS A 38 2.97 -38.48 -35.74
C LYS A 38 2.70 -38.25 -34.25
N SER A 39 3.36 -39.04 -33.41
CA SER A 39 3.39 -38.86 -31.97
C SER A 39 3.88 -37.44 -31.68
N SER A 40 2.98 -36.55 -31.30
CA SER A 40 3.33 -35.18 -30.96
C SER A 40 4.12 -35.17 -29.66
N THR A 41 5.44 -35.26 -29.78
CA THR A 41 6.38 -34.92 -28.70
C THR A 41 6.02 -33.51 -28.25
N ALA A 42 5.40 -33.38 -27.08
CA ALA A 42 5.02 -32.10 -26.53
C ALA A 42 6.30 -31.27 -26.36
N SER A 43 6.46 -30.23 -27.18
CA SER A 43 7.60 -29.34 -27.11
C SER A 43 7.63 -28.69 -25.74
N CYS A 44 8.67 -28.96 -24.96
CA CYS A 44 8.85 -28.32 -23.66
C CYS A 44 8.87 -26.80 -23.84
N PHE A 45 8.23 -26.07 -22.92
CA PHE A 45 8.30 -24.61 -22.93
C PHE A 45 9.77 -24.16 -22.78
N PRO A 46 10.25 -23.15 -23.52
CA PRO A 46 11.63 -22.69 -23.45
C PRO A 46 11.86 -21.84 -22.18
N ASP A 47 11.87 -22.52 -21.03
CA ASP A 47 11.91 -21.96 -19.67
C ASP A 47 13.33 -21.54 -19.25
N GLY A 48 13.42 -20.53 -18.37
CA GLY A 48 14.65 -20.04 -17.74
C GLY A 48 15.52 -19.09 -18.59
N THR A 49 16.75 -18.82 -18.14
CA THR A 49 17.71 -17.94 -18.83
C THR A 49 18.31 -18.58 -20.10
N ARG A 50 18.45 -17.80 -21.18
CA ARG A 50 19.14 -18.19 -22.43
C ARG A 50 20.07 -17.08 -22.93
N LEU A 51 21.31 -17.46 -23.22
CA LEU A 51 22.31 -16.62 -23.88
C LEU A 51 22.01 -16.45 -25.38
N LEU A 52 21.80 -15.22 -25.84
CA LEU A 52 21.60 -14.87 -27.24
C LEU A 52 22.91 -14.49 -27.94
N HIS A 53 23.70 -13.63 -27.30
CA HIS A 53 25.03 -13.21 -27.73
C HIS A 53 25.94 -13.04 -26.50
N ASP A 54 27.21 -13.43 -26.65
CA ASP A 54 28.21 -13.37 -25.60
C ASP A 54 29.41 -12.54 -26.03
N CYS A 55 30.06 -11.90 -25.06
CA CYS A 55 31.14 -10.95 -25.27
C CYS A 55 32.08 -10.99 -24.06
N SER A 56 33.33 -11.40 -24.29
CA SER A 56 34.31 -11.67 -23.23
C SER A 56 34.78 -10.42 -22.47
N ASP A 57 34.65 -9.25 -23.06
CA ASP A 57 34.97 -7.95 -22.46
C ASP A 57 33.72 -7.13 -22.10
N ALA A 58 32.54 -7.77 -22.03
CA ALA A 58 31.26 -7.10 -21.84
C ALA A 58 31.18 -6.32 -20.53
N ILE A 59 30.76 -5.06 -20.63
CA ILE A 59 30.58 -4.12 -19.52
C ILE A 59 29.14 -4.05 -19.01
N VAL A 60 28.21 -4.76 -19.67
CA VAL A 60 26.78 -4.76 -19.36
C VAL A 60 26.14 -6.09 -19.76
N ASP A 61 25.18 -6.58 -18.97
CA ASP A 61 24.20 -7.59 -19.39
C ASP A 61 22.88 -6.90 -19.77
N ILE A 62 22.26 -7.31 -20.88
CA ILE A 62 20.92 -6.88 -21.29
C ILE A 62 20.00 -8.10 -21.26
N CYS A 63 19.01 -8.12 -20.36
CA CYS A 63 18.09 -9.24 -20.16
C CYS A 63 16.69 -8.94 -20.69
N PHE A 64 16.26 -9.72 -21.70
CA PHE A 64 14.96 -9.61 -22.33
C PHE A 64 13.93 -10.53 -21.66
N VAL A 65 12.82 -9.99 -21.14
CA VAL A 65 11.77 -10.77 -20.44
C VAL A 65 10.44 -10.67 -21.19
N HIS A 66 9.89 -11.80 -21.63
CA HIS A 66 8.71 -11.82 -22.50
C HIS A 66 7.38 -11.57 -21.76
N GLY A 67 6.36 -11.22 -22.55
CA GLY A 67 4.99 -11.04 -22.09
C GLY A 67 4.16 -12.33 -22.07
N LEU A 68 2.92 -12.17 -21.61
CA LEU A 68 1.95 -13.22 -21.33
C LEU A 68 1.55 -14.11 -22.52
N THR A 69 1.74 -13.65 -23.76
CA THR A 69 1.25 -14.31 -24.99
C THR A 69 2.35 -14.81 -25.92
N GLY A 70 3.53 -15.09 -25.35
CA GLY A 70 4.68 -15.60 -26.10
C GLY A 70 5.70 -16.24 -25.18
N ASP A 71 6.91 -16.40 -25.71
CA ASP A 71 8.04 -17.05 -25.03
C ASP A 71 9.34 -16.28 -25.30
N ARG A 72 10.45 -16.74 -24.69
CA ARG A 72 11.76 -16.06 -24.74
C ARG A 72 12.39 -15.96 -26.12
N ASP A 73 11.92 -16.76 -27.08
CA ASP A 73 12.44 -16.81 -28.45
C ASP A 73 11.43 -16.22 -29.45
N SER A 74 10.15 -16.60 -29.36
CA SER A 74 9.13 -16.14 -30.30
C SER A 74 8.72 -14.69 -30.11
N THR A 75 8.71 -14.15 -28.88
CA THR A 75 8.31 -12.76 -28.60
C THR A 75 9.15 -11.77 -29.39
N TRP A 76 10.48 -11.95 -29.35
CA TRP A 76 11.47 -11.06 -29.99
C TRP A 76 11.81 -11.44 -31.44
N THR A 77 11.08 -12.39 -32.04
CA THR A 77 11.26 -12.80 -33.44
C THR A 77 10.16 -12.19 -34.31
N ALA A 78 10.54 -11.48 -35.37
CA ALA A 78 9.59 -10.90 -36.33
C ALA A 78 9.07 -11.95 -37.33
N ASP A 79 7.86 -11.74 -37.86
CA ASP A 79 7.24 -12.68 -38.80
C ASP A 79 8.14 -12.92 -40.03
N GLY A 80 8.31 -14.19 -40.42
CA GLY A 80 9.20 -14.57 -41.51
C GLY A 80 10.70 -14.55 -41.17
N LYS A 81 11.08 -14.36 -39.90
CA LYS A 81 12.45 -14.56 -39.40
C LYS A 81 12.54 -15.84 -38.54
N SER A 82 13.71 -16.47 -38.55
CA SER A 82 14.01 -17.67 -37.74
C SER A 82 14.82 -17.38 -36.48
N THR A 83 15.23 -16.13 -36.27
CA THR A 83 16.11 -15.69 -35.16
C THR A 83 15.58 -14.41 -34.52
N PRO A 84 15.65 -14.27 -33.19
CA PRO A 84 15.17 -13.08 -32.49
C PRO A 84 16.08 -11.88 -32.76
N TRP A 85 15.49 -10.70 -32.99
CA TRP A 85 16.24 -9.51 -33.39
C TRP A 85 17.29 -9.00 -32.39
N PRO A 86 17.17 -9.21 -31.04
CA PRO A 86 18.24 -8.87 -30.11
C PRO A 86 19.54 -9.64 -30.39
N LYS A 87 19.45 -10.86 -30.96
CA LYS A 87 20.62 -11.64 -31.37
C LYS A 87 21.27 -11.14 -32.66
N THR A 88 20.49 -10.58 -33.59
CA THR A 88 20.99 -10.21 -34.92
C THR A 88 21.38 -8.75 -35.06
N PHE A 89 20.71 -7.83 -34.36
CA PHE A 89 20.92 -6.39 -34.55
C PHE A 89 21.86 -5.80 -33.49
N LEU A 90 21.62 -6.08 -32.21
CA LEU A 90 22.33 -5.42 -31.10
C LEU A 90 23.85 -5.70 -31.06
N PRO A 91 24.39 -6.91 -31.36
CA PRO A 91 25.84 -7.14 -31.35
C PRO A 91 26.62 -6.25 -32.34
N SER A 92 25.97 -5.76 -33.39
CA SER A 92 26.53 -4.83 -34.38
C SER A 92 26.48 -3.34 -33.97
N LYS A 93 25.92 -3.04 -32.78
CA LYS A 93 25.69 -1.67 -32.27
C LYS A 93 26.15 -1.48 -30.83
N LEU A 94 26.06 -2.53 -30.01
CA LEU A 94 26.41 -2.57 -28.59
C LEU A 94 27.50 -3.64 -28.39
N HIS A 95 28.65 -3.45 -29.03
CA HIS A 95 29.72 -4.46 -29.13
C HIS A 95 30.27 -4.99 -27.79
N ARG A 96 30.01 -4.30 -26.68
CA ARG A 96 30.48 -4.65 -25.33
C ARG A 96 29.33 -5.06 -24.39
N ALA A 97 28.25 -5.60 -24.94
CA ALA A 97 27.07 -6.05 -24.20
C ALA A 97 26.83 -7.55 -24.38
N ARG A 98 26.70 -8.28 -23.27
CA ARG A 98 26.19 -9.65 -23.27
C ARG A 98 24.66 -9.62 -23.27
N ILE A 99 24.03 -10.50 -24.03
CA ILE A 99 22.59 -10.42 -24.33
C ILE A 99 21.91 -11.72 -23.92
N LEU A 100 20.96 -11.60 -23.00
CA LEU A 100 20.17 -12.68 -22.41
C LEU A 100 18.70 -12.54 -22.80
N THR A 101 17.99 -13.66 -22.86
CA THR A 101 16.52 -13.71 -22.89
C THR A 101 16.02 -14.73 -21.87
N TYR A 102 14.99 -14.39 -21.12
CA TYR A 102 14.45 -15.23 -20.04
C TYR A 102 13.03 -15.69 -20.37
N GLY A 103 12.76 -16.97 -20.12
CA GLY A 103 11.47 -17.63 -20.32
C GLY A 103 10.77 -18.02 -19.02
N TYR A 104 9.44 -17.89 -18.99
CA TYR A 104 8.58 -18.50 -17.96
C TYR A 104 7.27 -19.00 -18.58
N ASP A 105 6.77 -20.17 -18.19
CA ASP A 105 5.51 -20.70 -18.73
C ASP A 105 4.30 -19.85 -18.30
N ALA A 106 3.94 -18.92 -19.18
CA ALA A 106 2.76 -18.06 -19.08
C ALA A 106 1.44 -18.80 -19.38
N TYR A 107 1.48 -20.05 -19.87
CA TYR A 107 0.37 -20.77 -20.49
C TYR A 107 0.05 -22.09 -19.75
N ILE A 108 -0.48 -21.95 -18.54
CA ILE A 108 -0.74 -23.06 -17.60
C ILE A 108 -1.54 -24.21 -18.25
N THR A 109 -0.82 -25.30 -18.57
CA THR A 109 -1.37 -26.56 -19.12
C THR A 109 -1.26 -27.74 -18.14
N ARG A 110 -1.41 -27.48 -16.83
CA ARG A 110 -1.72 -28.50 -15.81
C ARG A 110 -2.78 -28.01 -14.83
N LYS A 111 -3.71 -28.91 -14.44
CA LYS A 111 -4.70 -28.68 -13.39
C LYS A 111 -4.05 -28.88 -12.01
N VAL A 112 -3.86 -27.80 -11.24
CA VAL A 112 -3.76 -27.74 -9.75
C VAL A 112 -3.60 -26.27 -9.35
N VAL A 113 -4.33 -25.82 -8.31
CA VAL A 113 -4.25 -24.53 -7.57
C VAL A 113 -3.70 -23.31 -8.35
N ALA A 114 -4.59 -22.40 -8.74
CA ALA A 114 -4.25 -21.09 -9.29
C ALA A 114 -4.50 -19.96 -8.26
N SER A 115 -3.43 -19.26 -7.86
CA SER A 115 -3.42 -18.21 -6.84
C SER A 115 -2.29 -17.20 -7.08
N SER A 116 -2.33 -16.10 -6.32
CA SER A 116 -1.41 -14.95 -6.29
C SER A 116 0.07 -15.34 -6.28
N ASN A 117 0.40 -16.44 -5.61
CA ASN A 117 1.75 -16.99 -5.49
C ASN A 117 2.47 -17.07 -6.83
N ARG A 118 1.77 -17.45 -7.91
CA ARG A 118 2.40 -17.77 -9.21
C ARG A 118 3.21 -16.64 -9.84
N LEU A 119 2.79 -15.38 -9.69
CA LEU A 119 3.60 -14.26 -10.19
C LEU A 119 4.85 -14.06 -9.33
N ILE A 120 4.76 -14.33 -8.02
CA ILE A 120 5.89 -14.32 -7.10
C ILE A 120 6.81 -15.50 -7.43
N ASP A 121 6.28 -16.69 -7.73
CA ASP A 121 7.03 -17.86 -8.17
C ASP A 121 7.84 -17.57 -9.46
N HIS A 122 7.20 -17.03 -10.51
CA HIS A 122 7.89 -16.62 -11.73
C HIS A 122 8.97 -15.54 -11.50
N ALA A 123 8.73 -14.62 -10.56
CA ALA A 123 9.70 -13.58 -10.19
C ALA A 123 10.87 -14.12 -9.36
N THR A 124 10.61 -15.11 -8.50
CA THR A 124 11.62 -15.84 -7.72
C THR A 124 12.49 -16.70 -8.63
N ASN A 125 11.91 -17.37 -9.64
CA ASN A 125 12.68 -18.13 -10.62
C ASN A 125 13.55 -17.20 -11.49
N LEU A 126 12.99 -16.08 -11.99
CA LEU A 126 13.76 -15.07 -12.72
C LEU A 126 14.95 -14.55 -11.91
N LEU A 127 14.77 -14.35 -10.61
CA LEU A 127 15.85 -13.96 -9.70
C LEU A 127 16.94 -15.06 -9.60
N ASN A 128 16.56 -16.28 -9.24
CA ASN A 128 17.51 -17.38 -9.01
C ASN A 128 18.26 -17.80 -10.28
N ASP A 129 17.58 -17.93 -11.42
CA ASP A 129 18.18 -18.30 -12.70
C ASP A 129 19.18 -17.25 -13.20
N LEU A 130 18.88 -15.96 -13.00
CA LEU A 130 19.75 -14.87 -13.45
C LEU A 130 20.96 -14.67 -12.54
N VAL A 131 20.80 -14.91 -11.23
CA VAL A 131 21.92 -15.02 -10.28
C VAL A 131 22.83 -16.19 -10.66
N THR A 132 22.26 -17.35 -10.96
CA THR A 132 23.01 -18.56 -11.33
C THR A 132 23.82 -18.38 -12.62
N ASP A 133 23.21 -17.82 -13.68
CA ASP A 133 23.91 -17.50 -14.94
C ASP A 133 25.04 -16.47 -14.73
N ARG A 134 24.78 -15.40 -13.98
CA ARG A 134 25.76 -14.33 -13.74
C ARG A 134 26.91 -14.79 -12.85
N PHE A 135 26.64 -15.61 -11.83
CA PHE A 135 27.69 -16.22 -11.02
C PHE A 135 28.59 -17.13 -11.86
N ALA A 136 28.01 -17.99 -12.71
CA ALA A 136 28.75 -18.92 -13.56
C ALA A 136 29.69 -18.23 -14.58
N CYS A 137 29.49 -16.95 -14.88
CA CYS A 137 30.37 -16.15 -15.75
C CYS A 137 31.08 -14.97 -15.04
N ASN A 138 31.22 -15.01 -13.70
CA ASN A 138 31.86 -13.97 -12.88
C ASN A 138 31.29 -12.55 -13.10
N ALA A 139 29.99 -12.44 -13.37
CA ALA A 139 29.32 -11.22 -13.78
C ALA A 139 28.41 -10.59 -12.72
N SER A 140 28.41 -11.08 -11.47
CA SER A 140 27.45 -10.66 -10.42
C SER A 140 27.36 -9.15 -10.21
N SER A 141 28.48 -8.42 -10.32
CA SER A 141 28.56 -6.96 -10.18
C SER A 141 28.43 -6.18 -11.50
N ARG A 142 28.38 -6.85 -12.66
CA ARG A 142 28.32 -6.18 -13.97
C ARG A 142 26.96 -5.50 -14.16
N PRO A 143 26.89 -4.21 -14.57
CA PRO A 143 25.63 -3.50 -14.81
C PRO A 143 24.62 -4.31 -15.62
N LEU A 144 23.36 -4.32 -15.16
CA LEU A 144 22.26 -5.10 -15.72
C LEU A 144 21.14 -4.17 -16.20
N ILE A 145 20.68 -4.35 -17.44
CA ILE A 145 19.55 -3.62 -18.02
C ILE A 145 18.46 -4.62 -18.39
N PHE A 146 17.23 -4.39 -17.93
CA PHE A 146 16.09 -5.20 -18.34
C PHE A 146 15.32 -4.55 -19.50
N VAL A 147 14.90 -5.36 -20.48
CA VAL A 147 13.95 -4.97 -21.53
C VAL A 147 12.76 -5.92 -21.48
N VAL A 148 11.59 -5.41 -21.09
CA VAL A 148 10.50 -6.27 -20.60
C VAL A 148 9.20 -5.99 -21.35
N HIS A 149 8.51 -7.04 -21.78
CA HIS A 149 7.24 -6.91 -22.51
C HIS A 149 6.04 -7.23 -21.64
N SER A 150 5.04 -6.36 -21.66
CA SER A 150 3.70 -6.64 -21.12
C SER A 150 3.73 -7.18 -19.66
N LEU A 151 3.12 -8.33 -19.37
CA LEU A 151 3.12 -8.94 -18.03
C LEU A 151 4.53 -9.24 -17.49
N GLY A 152 5.52 -9.51 -18.36
CA GLY A 152 6.92 -9.72 -17.97
C GLY A 152 7.52 -8.52 -17.23
N GLY A 153 6.99 -7.32 -17.46
CA GLY A 153 7.35 -6.14 -16.68
C GLY A 153 6.88 -6.21 -15.22
N LEU A 154 5.78 -6.88 -14.90
CA LEU A 154 5.35 -7.08 -13.50
C LEU A 154 6.18 -8.16 -12.80
N VAL A 155 6.52 -9.24 -13.51
CA VAL A 155 7.46 -10.28 -13.05
C VAL A 155 8.83 -9.65 -12.75
N CYS A 156 9.36 -8.81 -13.64
CA CYS A 156 10.62 -8.10 -13.46
C CYS A 156 10.58 -7.12 -12.26
N LYS A 157 9.54 -6.27 -12.14
CA LYS A 157 9.36 -5.40 -10.94
C LYS A 157 9.44 -6.21 -9.65
N LYS A 158 8.72 -7.33 -9.57
CA LYS A 158 8.71 -8.18 -8.37
C LYS A 158 10.05 -8.88 -8.14
N ALA A 159 10.76 -9.32 -9.18
CA ALA A 159 12.09 -9.93 -9.05
C ALA A 159 13.12 -8.93 -8.49
N ILE A 160 13.11 -7.68 -8.98
CA ILE A 160 13.99 -6.61 -8.47
C ILE A 160 13.65 -6.27 -7.01
N LEU A 161 12.36 -6.22 -6.64
CA LEU A 161 11.93 -6.00 -5.25
C LEU A 161 12.27 -7.17 -4.31
N LEU A 162 12.16 -8.41 -4.78
CA LEU A 162 12.59 -9.61 -4.03
C LEU A 162 14.10 -9.62 -3.81
N SER A 163 14.88 -9.21 -4.82
CA SER A 163 16.34 -9.05 -4.73
C SER A 163 16.73 -7.94 -3.74
N ARG A 164 16.13 -6.75 -3.86
CA ARG A 164 16.37 -5.60 -2.98
C ARG A 164 16.26 -5.94 -1.50
N ASN A 165 15.20 -6.67 -1.16
CA ASN A 165 14.83 -6.98 0.21
C ASN A 165 15.46 -8.32 0.69
N ASN A 166 16.37 -8.91 -0.09
CA ASN A 166 17.00 -10.17 0.27
C ASN A 166 18.19 -9.96 1.23
N PRO A 167 18.30 -10.74 2.33
CA PRO A 167 19.46 -10.68 3.22
C PRO A 167 20.71 -11.34 2.64
N GLU A 168 20.59 -12.21 1.63
CA GLU A 168 21.71 -12.94 1.03
C GLU A 168 22.36 -12.11 -0.09
N PRO A 169 23.66 -11.76 0.01
CA PRO A 169 24.31 -10.85 -0.96
C PRO A 169 24.18 -11.31 -2.41
N HIS A 170 24.37 -12.60 -2.68
CA HIS A 170 24.31 -13.16 -4.03
C HIS A 170 22.93 -13.05 -4.69
N LEU A 171 21.84 -13.01 -3.91
CA LEU A 171 20.48 -12.75 -4.40
C LEU A 171 20.20 -11.24 -4.50
N ARG A 172 20.82 -10.43 -3.65
CA ARG A 172 20.73 -8.96 -3.67
C ARG A 172 21.53 -8.31 -4.81
N ASP A 173 22.57 -8.98 -5.31
CA ASP A 173 23.42 -8.53 -6.43
C ASP A 173 22.61 -8.13 -7.68
N ILE A 174 21.46 -8.76 -7.95
CA ILE A 174 20.60 -8.35 -9.09
C ILE A 174 20.05 -6.93 -8.90
N PHE A 175 19.53 -6.58 -7.72
CA PHE A 175 19.09 -5.22 -7.42
C PHE A 175 20.25 -4.22 -7.42
N ASP A 176 21.37 -4.56 -6.79
CA ASP A 176 22.53 -3.65 -6.67
C ASP A 176 23.25 -3.43 -8.01
N SER A 177 23.18 -4.39 -8.95
CA SER A 177 23.72 -4.26 -10.32
C SER A 177 22.72 -3.75 -11.36
N THR A 178 21.40 -3.74 -11.08
CA THR A 178 20.40 -3.25 -12.05
C THR A 178 20.50 -1.74 -12.25
N LYS A 179 20.85 -1.32 -13.47
CA LYS A 179 20.95 0.07 -13.90
C LYS A 179 19.61 0.66 -14.36
N GLY A 180 18.67 -0.17 -14.80
CA GLY A 180 17.35 0.29 -15.20
C GLY A 180 16.46 -0.74 -15.90
N VAL A 181 15.23 -0.33 -16.22
CA VAL A 181 14.20 -1.16 -16.87
C VAL A 181 13.51 -0.40 -18.01
N ILE A 182 13.54 -0.98 -19.21
CA ILE A 182 12.77 -0.51 -20.37
C ILE A 182 11.48 -1.33 -20.49
N PHE A 183 10.35 -0.69 -20.20
CA PHE A 183 9.02 -1.29 -20.24
C PHE A 183 8.41 -1.15 -21.65
N MET A 184 8.09 -2.27 -22.30
CA MET A 184 7.44 -2.35 -23.60
C MET A 184 5.96 -2.76 -23.39
N GLY A 185 5.04 -1.79 -23.39
CA GLY A 185 3.61 -2.05 -23.19
C GLY A 185 3.27 -2.70 -21.84
N THR A 186 4.04 -2.44 -20.79
CA THR A 186 3.76 -2.97 -19.45
C THR A 186 2.61 -2.18 -18.83
N PRO A 187 1.59 -2.80 -18.20
CA PRO A 187 0.58 -2.06 -17.45
C PRO A 187 1.14 -1.52 -16.12
N HIS A 188 0.84 -0.26 -15.80
CA HIS A 188 1.32 0.46 -14.63
C HIS A 188 0.23 1.18 -13.81
N LYS A 189 -1.03 1.27 -14.27
CA LYS A 189 -2.10 2.01 -13.57
C LYS A 189 -3.33 1.14 -13.28
N GLY A 190 -4.12 1.53 -12.27
CA GLY A 190 -5.27 0.75 -11.76
C GLY A 190 -6.35 0.39 -12.80
N ALA A 191 -6.45 1.14 -13.91
CA ALA A 191 -7.34 0.84 -15.03
C ALA A 191 -6.98 -0.45 -15.81
N TRP A 192 -5.80 -1.03 -15.57
CA TRP A 192 -5.29 -2.21 -16.27
C TRP A 192 -6.31 -3.35 -16.38
N MET A 193 -7.11 -3.63 -15.34
CA MET A 193 -8.09 -4.71 -15.37
C MET A 193 -9.17 -4.49 -16.44
N ALA A 194 -9.53 -3.24 -16.75
CA ALA A 194 -10.43 -2.89 -17.84
C ALA A 194 -9.74 -2.99 -19.21
N ASP A 195 -8.45 -2.68 -19.31
CA ASP A 195 -7.65 -2.89 -20.53
C ASP A 195 -7.51 -4.38 -20.87
N TRP A 196 -7.13 -5.22 -19.90
CA TRP A 196 -7.01 -6.67 -20.08
C TRP A 196 -8.36 -7.37 -20.27
N ALA A 197 -9.47 -6.84 -19.74
CA ALA A 197 -10.81 -7.40 -19.94
C ALA A 197 -11.35 -7.24 -21.37
N LYS A 198 -10.79 -6.33 -22.20
CA LYS A 198 -11.16 -6.16 -23.62
C LYS A 198 -10.65 -7.30 -24.51
N ILE A 199 -9.66 -8.05 -24.05
CA ILE A 199 -8.89 -8.99 -24.89
C ILE A 199 -9.59 -10.36 -24.99
N PRO A 200 -10.00 -10.80 -26.19
CA PRO A 200 -10.63 -12.12 -26.37
C PRO A 200 -9.65 -13.27 -26.13
N ALA A 201 -10.16 -14.39 -25.59
CA ALA A 201 -9.39 -15.62 -25.36
C ALA A 201 -8.66 -16.16 -26.61
N SER A 202 -9.17 -15.86 -27.81
CA SER A 202 -8.56 -16.20 -29.10
C SER A 202 -7.24 -15.47 -29.37
N VAL A 203 -7.05 -14.24 -28.88
CA VAL A 203 -5.78 -13.49 -29.02
C VAL A 203 -4.68 -14.08 -28.12
N PHE A 204 -5.07 -14.70 -27.01
CA PHE A 204 -4.17 -15.53 -26.20
C PHE A 204 -3.91 -16.91 -26.82
N GLY A 205 -4.56 -17.28 -27.93
CA GLY A 205 -4.40 -18.61 -28.54
C GLY A 205 -5.10 -19.76 -27.78
N LEU A 206 -5.91 -19.46 -26.75
CA LEU A 206 -6.55 -20.42 -25.83
C LEU A 206 -7.74 -21.20 -26.45
N VAL A 207 -7.68 -21.48 -27.76
CA VAL A 207 -8.78 -22.08 -28.55
C VAL A 207 -8.76 -23.62 -28.49
N LYS A 208 -7.72 -24.23 -27.92
CA LYS A 208 -7.66 -25.69 -27.67
C LYS A 208 -7.66 -26.00 -26.18
N SER A 209 -8.80 -26.54 -25.72
CA SER A 209 -9.15 -26.88 -24.33
C SER A 209 -9.28 -25.67 -23.37
N THR A 210 -10.33 -25.71 -22.57
CA THR A 210 -10.82 -24.61 -21.72
C THR A 210 -9.84 -24.21 -20.60
N ASN A 211 -9.45 -22.93 -20.55
CA ASN A 211 -8.98 -22.25 -19.34
C ASN A 211 -9.15 -20.72 -19.47
N THR A 212 -10.20 -20.14 -18.87
CA THR A 212 -10.30 -18.67 -18.67
C THR A 212 -9.42 -18.17 -17.51
N THR A 213 -8.94 -19.11 -16.70
CA THR A 213 -8.37 -18.94 -15.36
C THR A 213 -7.29 -17.88 -15.23
N LEU A 214 -6.56 -17.57 -16.30
CA LEU A 214 -5.48 -16.59 -16.23
C LEU A 214 -6.00 -15.14 -16.22
N LEU A 215 -7.06 -14.83 -16.97
CA LEU A 215 -7.76 -13.54 -16.81
C LEU A 215 -8.42 -13.45 -15.43
N ASP A 216 -8.83 -14.58 -14.85
CA ASP A 216 -9.45 -14.62 -13.51
C ASP A 216 -8.42 -14.47 -12.37
N VAL A 217 -7.20 -15.00 -12.50
CA VAL A 217 -6.08 -14.71 -11.57
C VAL A 217 -5.74 -13.23 -11.62
N LEU A 218 -5.58 -12.66 -12.82
CA LEU A 218 -5.32 -11.24 -12.99
C LEU A 218 -6.45 -10.37 -12.38
N LYS A 219 -7.72 -10.69 -12.63
CA LYS A 219 -8.86 -9.95 -12.05
C LYS A 219 -8.97 -10.06 -10.52
N ARG A 220 -8.50 -11.15 -9.91
CA ARG A 220 -8.60 -11.38 -8.45
C ARG A 220 -7.51 -10.65 -7.66
N ASP A 221 -6.27 -10.65 -8.15
CA ASP A 221 -5.10 -10.12 -7.43
C ASP A 221 -4.79 -8.64 -7.74
N SER A 222 -5.84 -7.82 -7.93
CA SER A 222 -5.70 -6.39 -8.20
C SER A 222 -4.90 -5.64 -7.13
N GLN A 223 -5.04 -6.03 -5.86
CA GLN A 223 -4.28 -5.48 -4.73
C GLN A 223 -2.78 -5.79 -4.79
N LEU A 224 -2.39 -7.05 -5.07
CA LEU A 224 -0.98 -7.45 -5.19
C LEU A 224 -0.31 -6.73 -6.38
N LEU A 225 -1.01 -6.59 -7.50
CA LEU A 225 -0.47 -5.93 -8.69
C LEU A 225 -0.37 -4.41 -8.52
N GLN A 226 -1.27 -3.82 -7.72
CA GLN A 226 -1.18 -2.43 -7.27
C GLN A 226 -0.04 -2.23 -6.26
N SER A 227 0.20 -3.17 -5.33
CA SER A 227 1.33 -3.11 -4.41
C SER A 227 2.66 -3.19 -5.17
N ILE A 228 2.86 -4.19 -6.04
CA ILE A 228 4.10 -4.34 -6.84
C ILE A 228 4.43 -3.08 -7.63
N GLN A 229 3.41 -2.37 -8.12
CA GLN A 229 3.56 -1.09 -8.80
C GLN A 229 3.93 0.06 -7.83
N PHE A 230 3.30 0.13 -6.66
CA PHE A 230 3.61 1.12 -5.62
C PHE A 230 5.02 0.91 -5.04
N ASP A 231 5.33 -0.32 -4.60
CA ASP A 231 6.61 -0.76 -4.06
C ASP A 231 7.76 -0.44 -5.03
N PHE A 232 7.57 -0.69 -6.33
CA PHE A 232 8.56 -0.39 -7.36
C PHE A 232 8.71 1.12 -7.59
N LEU A 233 7.63 1.92 -7.57
CA LEU A 233 7.75 3.36 -7.66
C LEU A 233 8.41 3.99 -6.43
N ALA A 234 8.09 3.50 -5.22
CA ALA A 234 8.75 3.91 -3.99
C ALA A 234 10.25 3.58 -4.04
N MET A 235 10.62 2.37 -4.50
CA MET A 235 12.01 1.98 -4.72
C MET A 235 12.73 2.89 -5.73
N VAL A 236 12.15 3.17 -6.89
CA VAL A 236 12.83 3.98 -7.92
C VAL A 236 12.90 5.47 -7.53
N ARG A 237 11.90 5.99 -6.79
CA ARG A 237 11.97 7.31 -6.14
C ARG A 237 13.14 7.36 -5.17
N GLN A 238 13.19 6.43 -4.21
CA GLN A 238 14.28 6.34 -3.24
C GLN A 238 15.66 6.20 -3.91
N LEU A 239 15.78 5.42 -5.00
CA LEU A 239 17.07 5.32 -5.72
C LEU A 239 17.49 6.64 -6.38
N ARG A 240 16.57 7.33 -7.06
CA ARG A 240 16.80 8.67 -7.63
C ARG A 240 17.22 9.67 -6.55
N GLU A 241 16.53 9.63 -5.42
CA GLU A 241 16.77 10.43 -4.23
C GLU A 241 18.12 10.14 -3.55
N ASP A 242 18.51 8.87 -3.44
CA ASP A 242 19.78 8.38 -2.91
C ASP A 242 20.96 8.58 -3.89
N GLY A 243 20.77 9.39 -4.94
CA GLY A 243 21.75 9.65 -6.01
C GLY A 243 22.03 8.46 -6.93
N ARG A 244 21.60 7.25 -6.57
CA ARG A 244 21.77 6.02 -7.36
C ARG A 244 20.85 6.02 -8.57
N ARG A 245 21.38 6.54 -9.68
CA ARG A 245 20.73 6.63 -11.00
C ARG A 245 20.15 5.29 -11.48
N PHE A 246 18.85 5.11 -11.27
CA PHE A 246 18.06 4.00 -11.81
C PHE A 246 17.21 4.51 -12.99
N GLU A 247 17.52 4.03 -14.20
CA GLU A 247 16.90 4.48 -15.43
C GLU A 247 15.58 3.74 -15.73
N VAL A 248 14.58 4.46 -16.25
CA VAL A 248 13.31 3.88 -16.66
C VAL A 248 12.81 4.54 -17.95
N THR A 249 12.40 3.73 -18.92
CA THR A 249 11.70 4.20 -20.12
C THR A 249 10.43 3.39 -20.31
N CYS A 250 9.34 4.06 -20.68
CA CYS A 250 8.05 3.44 -20.95
C CYS A 250 7.69 3.59 -22.43
N PHE A 251 7.54 2.47 -23.14
CA PHE A 251 7.09 2.40 -24.52
C PHE A 251 5.63 1.98 -24.62
N PHE A 252 4.83 2.68 -25.44
CA PHE A 252 3.41 2.40 -25.67
C PHE A 252 3.07 2.14 -27.15
N GLU A 253 2.00 1.40 -27.42
CA GLU A 253 1.49 1.11 -28.76
C GLU A 253 0.66 2.28 -29.34
N GLU A 254 0.88 2.62 -30.61
CA GLU A 254 0.05 3.60 -31.34
C GLU A 254 -1.10 2.96 -32.13
N LEU A 255 -0.94 1.71 -32.59
CA LEU A 255 -1.90 1.05 -33.48
C LEU A 255 -2.73 0.03 -32.70
N PRO A 256 -4.07 0.01 -32.85
CA PRO A 256 -4.88 -1.04 -32.22
C PRO A 256 -4.59 -2.42 -32.81
N MET A 257 -4.81 -3.47 -32.00
CA MET A 257 -5.01 -4.82 -32.51
C MET A 257 -6.33 -4.89 -33.29
N PRO A 258 -6.38 -5.53 -34.47
CA PRO A 258 -7.64 -5.78 -35.18
C PRO A 258 -8.67 -6.47 -34.29
N ILE A 259 -9.94 -6.08 -34.40
CA ILE A 259 -11.09 -6.53 -33.60
C ILE A 259 -11.05 -6.11 -32.12
N VAL A 260 -9.88 -6.02 -31.49
CA VAL A 260 -9.74 -5.82 -30.03
C VAL A 260 -9.55 -4.36 -29.61
N GLY A 261 -8.99 -3.52 -30.48
CA GLY A 261 -8.59 -2.16 -30.10
C GLY A 261 -7.20 -2.13 -29.44
N GLN A 262 -6.94 -1.11 -28.64
CA GLN A 262 -5.69 -0.99 -27.88
C GLN A 262 -5.71 -1.96 -26.69
N ILE A 263 -4.60 -2.69 -26.49
CA ILE A 263 -4.44 -3.73 -25.48
C ILE A 263 -3.95 -3.15 -24.15
N VAL A 264 -3.07 -2.15 -24.20
CA VAL A 264 -2.66 -1.35 -23.04
C VAL A 264 -2.74 0.12 -23.45
N SER A 265 -3.65 0.86 -22.82
CA SER A 265 -3.78 2.31 -23.07
C SER A 265 -2.46 3.04 -22.81
N LYS A 266 -2.21 4.17 -23.47
CA LYS A 266 -1.00 4.99 -23.23
C LYS A 266 -0.85 5.33 -21.76
N GLU A 267 -1.96 5.60 -21.09
CA GLU A 267 -2.07 5.96 -19.68
C GLU A 267 -1.74 4.77 -18.77
N SER A 268 -2.16 3.55 -19.13
CA SER A 268 -1.71 2.31 -18.47
C SER A 268 -0.26 1.96 -18.80
N ALA A 269 0.24 2.27 -19.99
CA ALA A 269 1.56 1.87 -20.50
C ALA A 269 2.72 2.78 -20.03
N THR A 270 2.44 3.81 -19.21
CA THR A 270 3.40 4.86 -18.88
C THR A 270 3.44 5.21 -17.39
N LEU A 271 4.59 5.69 -16.95
CA LEU A 271 4.85 6.16 -15.59
C LEU A 271 4.97 7.68 -15.55
N GLU A 272 4.32 8.29 -14.55
CA GLU A 272 4.51 9.72 -14.25
C GLU A 272 5.95 9.97 -13.80
N GLY A 273 6.50 11.13 -14.19
CA GLY A 273 7.91 11.47 -13.96
C GLY A 273 8.91 10.78 -14.91
N TYR A 274 8.45 10.13 -15.98
CA TYR A 274 9.29 9.51 -17.03
C TYR A 274 8.79 9.85 -18.44
N THR A 275 9.71 10.02 -19.40
CA THR A 275 9.37 10.33 -20.80
C THR A 275 8.72 9.12 -21.48
N PRO A 276 7.47 9.23 -21.98
CA PRO A 276 6.82 8.15 -22.70
C PRO A 276 7.22 8.16 -24.17
N LEU A 277 7.67 7.02 -24.69
CA LEU A 277 8.03 6.86 -26.10
C LEU A 277 6.99 6.00 -26.83
N SER A 278 6.60 6.40 -28.03
CA SER A 278 5.64 5.61 -28.81
C SER A 278 6.32 4.56 -29.70
N ILE A 279 5.57 3.55 -30.13
CA ILE A 279 5.96 2.65 -31.23
C ILE A 279 4.77 2.53 -32.19
N HIS A 280 5.02 2.76 -33.48
CA HIS A 280 4.03 2.67 -34.55
C HIS A 280 3.71 1.22 -34.92
N ALA A 281 3.18 0.49 -33.94
CA ALA A 281 2.81 -0.91 -34.00
C ALA A 281 1.71 -1.17 -32.94
N ASN A 282 1.11 -2.34 -33.00
CA ASN A 282 0.24 -2.85 -31.93
C ASN A 282 1.06 -3.64 -30.88
N HIS A 283 0.43 -3.94 -29.75
CA HIS A 283 1.04 -4.58 -28.58
C HIS A 283 1.82 -5.86 -28.85
N ARG A 284 1.38 -6.66 -29.84
CA ARG A 284 2.06 -7.90 -30.27
C ARG A 284 3.30 -7.60 -31.12
N ASN A 285 3.25 -6.56 -31.94
CA ASN A 285 4.27 -6.26 -32.94
C ASN A 285 5.28 -5.18 -32.50
N MET A 286 4.99 -4.42 -31.44
CA MET A 286 5.88 -3.36 -30.92
C MET A 286 7.24 -3.87 -30.41
N VAL A 287 7.40 -5.19 -30.26
CA VAL A 287 8.63 -5.89 -29.86
C VAL A 287 9.22 -6.76 -30.99
N LYS A 288 8.74 -6.61 -32.24
CA LYS A 288 9.04 -7.49 -33.38
C LYS A 288 9.68 -6.76 -34.56
N PHE A 289 10.79 -6.06 -34.31
CA PHE A 289 11.48 -5.27 -35.35
C PHE A 289 12.00 -6.14 -36.50
N ARG A 290 11.78 -5.69 -37.74
CA ARG A 290 12.17 -6.41 -38.97
C ARG A 290 13.52 -5.95 -39.52
N SER A 291 13.97 -4.76 -39.12
CA SER A 291 15.16 -4.05 -39.59
C SER A 291 15.72 -3.10 -38.52
N THR A 292 16.96 -2.63 -38.71
CA THR A 292 17.55 -1.56 -37.88
C THR A 292 16.98 -0.17 -38.19
N GLU A 293 16.22 -0.03 -39.27
CA GLU A 293 15.77 1.28 -39.74
C GLU A 293 14.43 1.73 -39.16
N GLU A 294 13.72 0.83 -38.50
CA GLU A 294 12.45 1.12 -37.81
C GLU A 294 12.62 2.09 -36.63
N ASN A 295 11.75 3.10 -36.57
CA ASN A 295 11.81 4.13 -35.53
C ASN A 295 11.65 3.57 -34.10
N GLY A 296 10.92 2.46 -33.92
CA GLY A 296 10.82 1.77 -32.63
C GLY A 296 12.16 1.17 -32.18
N PHE A 297 12.88 0.49 -33.09
CA PHE A 297 14.22 -0.02 -32.83
C PHE A 297 15.22 1.11 -32.57
N LYS A 298 15.18 2.19 -33.39
CA LYS A 298 16.06 3.36 -33.22
C LYS A 298 15.86 4.04 -31.86
N ARG A 299 14.62 4.19 -31.38
CA ARG A 299 14.31 4.74 -30.05
C ARG A 299 14.83 3.83 -28.93
N LEU A 300 14.58 2.52 -29.02
CA LEU A 300 15.07 1.54 -28.04
C LEU A 300 16.61 1.47 -27.99
N LEU A 301 17.27 1.45 -29.15
CA LEU A 301 18.73 1.46 -29.25
C LEU A 301 19.31 2.79 -28.75
N GLY A 302 18.62 3.92 -28.95
CA GLY A 302 19.00 5.22 -28.42
C GLY A 302 19.11 5.19 -26.89
N GLU A 303 18.07 4.70 -26.20
CA GLU A 303 18.09 4.57 -24.74
C GLU A 303 19.14 3.56 -24.26
N LEU A 304 19.21 2.36 -24.85
CA LEU A 304 20.26 1.39 -24.50
C LEU A 304 21.67 1.98 -24.66
N SER A 305 21.94 2.68 -25.76
CA SER A 305 23.23 3.34 -26.00
C SER A 305 23.50 4.46 -25.00
N ARG A 306 22.48 5.28 -24.66
CA ARG A 306 22.56 6.34 -23.66
C ARG A 306 22.93 5.78 -22.29
N TRP A 307 22.29 4.70 -21.86
CA TRP A 307 22.49 4.09 -20.54
C TRP A 307 23.85 3.38 -20.45
N ILE A 308 24.33 2.80 -21.55
CA ILE A 308 25.63 2.09 -21.62
C ILE A 308 26.81 3.08 -21.72
N ALA A 309 26.64 4.20 -22.42
CA ALA A 309 27.70 5.22 -22.56
C ALA A 309 27.94 6.04 -21.28
N GLN A 310 26.94 6.11 -20.37
CA GLN A 310 27.08 6.76 -19.07
C GLN A 310 27.92 5.88 -18.11
N PRO A 311 29.01 6.39 -17.51
CA PRO A 311 29.76 5.65 -16.49
C PRO A 311 28.87 5.19 -15.33
N CYS A 312 29.26 4.07 -14.69
CA CYS A 312 28.91 3.84 -13.29
C CYS A 312 29.89 4.64 -12.43
N GLU A 313 29.39 5.55 -11.59
CA GLU A 313 30.25 6.43 -10.77
C GLU A 313 30.83 5.71 -9.54
N ASP A 314 30.32 4.50 -9.24
CA ASP A 314 30.72 3.61 -8.14
C ASP A 314 32.24 3.34 -8.07
N ALA A 315 32.95 3.48 -9.20
CA ALA A 315 34.39 3.26 -9.31
C ALA A 315 35.27 4.47 -8.90
N ARG A 316 34.70 5.61 -8.46
CA ARG A 316 35.48 6.82 -8.10
C ARG A 316 35.32 7.32 -6.66
N LEU A 317 34.37 6.79 -5.89
CA LEU A 317 34.05 7.24 -4.52
C LEU A 317 35.15 6.96 -3.47
N SER A 318 36.23 6.24 -3.80
CA SER A 318 37.31 5.93 -2.85
C SER A 318 38.36 7.04 -2.67
N SER A 319 38.31 8.16 -3.41
CA SER A 319 39.25 9.26 -3.18
C SER A 319 38.76 10.66 -3.56
N ARG A 320 38.86 11.59 -2.60
CA ARG A 320 38.85 13.07 -2.72
C ARG A 320 37.50 13.82 -2.69
N VAL A 321 36.85 13.74 -1.53
CA VAL A 321 36.55 14.90 -0.65
C VAL A 321 35.59 16.01 -1.17
N SER A 322 34.45 16.11 -0.46
CA SER A 322 33.60 17.30 -0.23
C SER A 322 32.70 17.83 -1.35
N SER A 323 31.45 17.34 -1.36
CA SER A 323 30.27 18.20 -1.49
C SER A 323 29.23 17.83 -0.40
N PRO A 324 28.31 18.74 0.02
CA PRO A 324 27.54 18.53 1.26
C PRO A 324 26.35 17.54 1.18
N ASN A 325 25.91 17.15 -0.03
CA ASN A 325 24.62 16.48 -0.24
C ASN A 325 24.72 14.98 -0.59
N GLU A 326 25.83 14.32 -0.28
CA GLU A 326 25.86 12.85 -0.27
C GLU A 326 24.95 12.35 0.86
N ARG A 327 23.85 11.67 0.51
CA ARG A 327 22.99 11.05 1.51
C ARG A 327 23.79 10.01 2.30
N ARG A 328 23.82 10.16 3.63
CA ARG A 328 24.24 9.08 4.52
C ARG A 328 23.39 7.85 4.26
N LEU A 329 23.99 6.79 3.74
CA LEU A 329 23.53 5.44 4.02
C LEU A 329 23.56 5.26 5.54
N PHE A 330 22.40 5.18 6.18
CA PHE A 330 22.30 5.07 7.65
C PHE A 330 23.22 3.98 8.18
N ASP A 331 24.17 4.35 9.04
CA ASP A 331 25.10 3.41 9.67
C ASP A 331 24.41 2.50 10.70
N ALA A 332 25.17 1.64 11.40
CA ALA A 332 24.59 0.74 12.40
C ALA A 332 23.95 1.47 13.60
N GLY A 333 24.48 2.63 13.98
CA GLY A 333 23.95 3.50 15.03
C GLY A 333 22.79 4.38 14.52
N ASP A 334 22.85 4.87 13.28
CA ASP A 334 21.73 5.58 12.65
C ASP A 334 20.48 4.68 12.56
N ARG A 335 20.66 3.42 12.14
CA ARG A 335 19.57 2.42 12.12
C ARG A 335 19.06 2.04 13.52
N ALA A 336 19.93 2.04 14.53
CA ALA A 336 19.52 1.84 15.93
C ALA A 336 18.70 3.03 16.45
N CYS A 337 19.16 4.25 16.17
CA CYS A 337 18.47 5.50 16.49
C CYS A 337 17.08 5.55 15.84
N LEU A 338 16.95 5.24 14.55
CA LEU A 338 15.67 5.23 13.84
C LEU A 338 14.71 4.17 14.37
N ARG A 339 15.19 2.96 14.66
CA ARG A 339 14.36 1.90 15.28
C ARG A 339 13.86 2.30 16.67
N ASP A 340 14.71 2.93 17.48
CA ASP A 340 14.35 3.36 18.83
C ASP A 340 13.47 4.63 18.82
N LEU A 341 13.56 5.47 17.79
CA LEU A 341 12.72 6.64 17.56
C LEU A 341 11.32 6.25 17.06
N PHE A 342 11.24 5.27 16.16
CA PHE A 342 10.01 4.80 15.52
C PHE A 342 8.94 4.37 16.54
N ILE A 343 7.67 4.51 16.15
CA ILE A 343 6.49 4.04 16.90
C ILE A 343 5.46 3.44 15.95
N THR A 344 5.15 4.17 14.88
CA THR A 344 4.22 3.78 13.81
C THR A 344 4.63 4.45 12.49
N ASN A 345 4.09 3.97 11.37
CA ASN A 345 4.26 4.58 10.05
C ASN A 345 2.99 5.36 9.67
N PRO A 346 3.02 6.70 9.61
CA PRO A 346 1.83 7.50 9.31
C PRO A 346 1.18 7.19 7.95
N CYS A 347 1.95 6.74 6.94
CA CYS A 347 1.40 6.31 5.65
C CYS A 347 0.55 5.05 5.77
N ASP A 348 0.97 4.10 6.63
CA ASP A 348 0.20 2.89 6.91
C ASP A 348 -1.01 3.21 7.80
N ASP A 349 -0.89 4.19 8.70
CA ASP A 349 -2.02 4.71 9.49
C ASP A 349 -3.07 5.42 8.63
N LYS A 350 -2.68 6.28 7.68
CA LYS A 350 -3.61 6.85 6.68
C LYS A 350 -4.36 5.73 5.94
N SER A 351 -3.62 4.73 5.47
CA SER A 351 -4.16 3.58 4.74
C SER A 351 -5.13 2.73 5.60
N ARG A 352 -4.80 2.54 6.90
CA ARG A 352 -5.64 1.88 7.92
C ARG A 352 -6.91 2.67 8.20
N ILE A 353 -6.80 3.99 8.36
CA ILE A 353 -7.90 4.92 8.62
C ILE A 353 -8.90 4.93 7.45
N GLU A 354 -8.41 5.10 6.22
CA GLU A 354 -9.28 5.11 5.03
C GLU A 354 -10.01 3.77 4.86
N ARG A 355 -9.28 2.64 4.97
CA ARG A 355 -9.85 1.29 4.91
C ARG A 355 -10.94 1.09 5.97
N THR A 356 -10.69 1.48 7.22
CA THR A 356 -11.65 1.28 8.32
C THR A 356 -12.84 2.24 8.29
N LYS A 357 -12.68 3.46 7.75
CA LYS A 357 -13.78 4.42 7.56
C LYS A 357 -14.57 4.22 6.26
N GLY A 358 -14.23 3.21 5.43
CA GLY A 358 -15.03 2.73 4.29
C GLY A 358 -14.53 3.14 2.90
N GLY A 359 -13.32 3.70 2.82
CA GLY A 359 -12.68 4.28 1.64
C GLY A 359 -12.74 5.81 1.63
N LEU A 360 -11.75 6.45 0.99
CA LEU A 360 -11.74 7.89 0.74
C LEU A 360 -12.63 8.22 -0.48
N LEU A 361 -13.59 9.14 -0.32
CA LEU A 361 -14.55 9.52 -1.36
C LEU A 361 -14.29 10.97 -1.82
N LYS A 362 -13.72 11.14 -3.02
CA LYS A 362 -13.25 12.46 -3.50
C LYS A 362 -14.34 13.53 -3.50
N ASP A 363 -15.53 13.19 -3.94
CA ASP A 363 -16.62 14.15 -4.04
C ASP A 363 -17.16 14.63 -2.67
N SER A 364 -16.86 13.90 -1.58
CA SER A 364 -17.15 14.34 -0.21
C SER A 364 -16.07 15.22 0.44
N TYR A 365 -14.88 15.38 -0.17
CA TYR A 365 -13.87 16.33 0.33
C TYR A 365 -13.50 17.45 -0.66
N ARG A 366 -13.70 17.26 -1.98
CA ARG A 366 -13.21 18.17 -3.03
C ARG A 366 -13.61 19.65 -2.86
N TRP A 367 -14.71 19.93 -2.17
CA TRP A 367 -15.19 21.29 -1.88
C TRP A 367 -14.13 22.15 -1.15
N ILE A 368 -13.23 21.52 -0.38
CA ILE A 368 -12.16 22.24 0.33
C ILE A 368 -11.17 22.90 -0.64
N LEU A 369 -10.93 22.28 -1.80
CA LEU A 369 -10.01 22.79 -2.82
C LEU A 369 -10.51 24.11 -3.40
N ASP A 370 -11.82 24.37 -3.29
CA ASP A 370 -12.45 25.61 -3.73
C ASP A 370 -12.67 26.65 -2.62
N ASN A 371 -12.55 26.26 -1.35
CA ASN A 371 -12.73 27.16 -0.21
C ASN A 371 -11.65 28.25 -0.13
N ASN A 372 -12.06 29.47 0.25
CA ASN A 372 -11.18 30.64 0.28
C ASN A 372 -10.10 30.55 1.37
N GLN A 373 -10.42 30.14 2.60
CA GLN A 373 -9.39 29.98 3.66
C GLN A 373 -8.35 28.91 3.30
N PHE A 374 -8.76 27.82 2.66
CA PHE A 374 -7.85 26.78 2.18
C PHE A 374 -6.96 27.28 1.02
N LYS A 375 -7.54 28.00 0.04
CA LYS A 375 -6.79 28.63 -1.06
C LYS A 375 -5.78 29.66 -0.53
N ASP A 376 -6.20 30.53 0.39
CA ASP A 376 -5.33 31.52 1.02
C ASP A 376 -4.19 30.85 1.78
N TRP A 377 -4.50 29.87 2.65
CA TRP A 377 -3.45 29.09 3.33
C TRP A 377 -2.50 28.35 2.35
N CYS A 378 -2.98 27.83 1.23
CA CYS A 378 -2.11 27.17 0.25
C CYS A 378 -1.15 28.15 -0.43
N TYR A 379 -1.67 29.26 -0.96
CA TYR A 379 -0.95 30.10 -1.93
C TYR A 379 -0.40 31.42 -1.35
N ASN A 380 -0.96 31.93 -0.25
CA ASN A 380 -0.50 33.16 0.37
C ASN A 380 0.85 32.96 1.08
N GLN A 381 1.79 33.87 0.84
CA GLN A 381 3.11 33.85 1.46
C GLN A 381 3.13 34.38 2.89
N GLU A 382 2.00 34.84 3.46
CA GLU A 382 1.90 35.27 4.86
C GLU A 382 1.22 34.22 5.75
N GLN A 383 0.17 33.53 5.26
CA GLN A 383 -0.48 32.47 6.04
C GLN A 383 0.45 31.28 6.32
N ARG A 384 0.65 30.94 7.60
CA ARG A 384 1.51 29.83 8.04
C ARG A 384 0.78 28.67 8.70
N LEU A 385 -0.43 28.88 9.22
CA LEU A 385 -1.21 27.87 9.92
C LEU A 385 -2.66 27.92 9.43
N LEU A 386 -3.28 26.78 9.16
CA LEU A 386 -4.73 26.66 8.94
C LEU A 386 -5.31 25.73 10.00
N TRP A 387 -6.31 26.21 10.74
CA TRP A 387 -7.03 25.41 11.71
C TRP A 387 -8.41 25.01 11.19
N ILE A 388 -8.62 23.71 10.96
CA ILE A 388 -9.89 23.12 10.57
C ILE A 388 -10.60 22.60 11.82
N LYS A 389 -11.50 23.41 12.39
CA LYS A 389 -12.27 23.03 13.58
C LYS A 389 -13.65 22.49 13.20
N GLY A 390 -14.18 21.59 14.03
CA GLY A 390 -15.59 21.22 13.94
C GLY A 390 -16.00 20.03 14.80
N HIS A 391 -17.30 19.85 14.95
CA HIS A 391 -17.92 18.86 15.84
C HIS A 391 -17.56 17.40 15.51
N PRO A 392 -17.78 16.45 16.45
CA PRO A 392 -17.63 15.02 16.21
C PRO A 392 -18.40 14.56 14.96
N GLY A 393 -17.83 13.62 14.20
CA GLY A 393 -18.51 13.03 13.05
C GLY A 393 -18.69 13.92 11.81
N LYS A 394 -18.29 15.21 11.84
CA LYS A 394 -18.28 16.13 10.67
C LYS A 394 -17.19 15.82 9.62
N GLY A 395 -16.44 14.72 9.76
CA GLY A 395 -15.59 14.16 8.69
C GLY A 395 -14.12 14.59 8.65
N LYS A 396 -13.64 15.44 9.58
CA LYS A 396 -12.28 16.03 9.62
C LYS A 396 -11.15 15.11 9.14
N THR A 397 -10.99 13.92 9.72
CA THR A 397 -9.94 12.97 9.32
C THR A 397 -9.96 12.63 7.84
N MET A 398 -11.14 12.40 7.26
CA MET A 398 -11.28 12.01 5.85
C MET A 398 -11.05 13.22 4.92
N LEU A 399 -11.44 14.40 5.38
CA LEU A 399 -11.10 15.67 4.75
C LEU A 399 -9.57 15.88 4.72
N LEU A 400 -8.86 15.68 5.84
CA LEU A 400 -7.40 15.77 5.89
C LEU A 400 -6.71 14.67 5.07
N CYS A 401 -7.21 13.44 5.06
CA CYS A 401 -6.72 12.39 4.16
C CYS A 401 -6.81 12.85 2.69
N GLY A 402 -7.92 13.47 2.30
CA GLY A 402 -8.11 14.07 0.97
C GLY A 402 -7.21 15.27 0.69
N ILE A 403 -6.99 16.16 1.66
CA ILE A 403 -6.06 17.30 1.53
C ILE A 403 -4.63 16.81 1.31
N ILE A 404 -4.15 15.86 2.12
CA ILE A 404 -2.84 15.21 1.95
C ILE A 404 -2.71 14.64 0.54
N ASP A 405 -3.76 13.93 0.09
CA ASP A 405 -3.81 13.31 -1.23
C ASP A 405 -3.71 14.32 -2.37
N GLU A 406 -4.30 15.52 -2.25
CA GLU A 406 -4.24 16.54 -3.31
C GLU A 406 -2.97 17.39 -3.21
N LEU A 407 -2.46 17.68 -2.01
CA LEU A 407 -1.14 18.33 -1.84
C LEU A 407 -0.03 17.49 -2.50
N ILE A 408 -0.02 16.17 -2.30
CA ILE A 408 0.92 15.23 -2.96
C ILE A 408 0.83 15.27 -4.51
N LYS A 409 -0.32 15.71 -5.07
CA LYS A 409 -0.52 15.87 -6.53
C LYS A 409 -0.18 17.27 -7.03
N MET A 410 -0.25 18.28 -6.15
CA MET A 410 -0.12 19.70 -6.49
C MET A 410 1.29 20.27 -6.24
N THR A 411 2.04 19.69 -5.30
CA THR A 411 3.41 20.15 -4.96
C THR A 411 4.48 19.34 -5.70
N PRO A 412 5.69 19.90 -5.93
CA PRO A 412 6.81 19.15 -6.52
C PRO A 412 7.28 17.99 -5.63
N ASP A 413 7.94 16.97 -6.23
CA ASP A 413 8.56 15.84 -5.50
C ASP A 413 9.56 16.28 -4.39
N THR A 414 10.07 17.52 -4.43
CA THR A 414 10.98 18.10 -3.43
C THR A 414 10.27 18.66 -2.19
N THR A 415 8.95 18.84 -2.21
CA THR A 415 8.19 19.36 -1.08
C THR A 415 7.88 18.24 -0.10
N LEU A 416 8.35 18.35 1.14
CA LEU A 416 7.98 17.39 2.18
C LEU A 416 6.55 17.65 2.65
N ILE A 417 5.73 16.61 2.58
CA ILE A 417 4.43 16.56 3.25
C ILE A 417 4.54 15.54 4.39
N LEU A 418 4.42 16.04 5.61
CA LEU A 418 4.62 15.32 6.87
C LEU A 418 3.28 15.31 7.61
N PHE A 419 2.85 14.15 8.12
CA PHE A 419 1.53 14.07 8.76
C PHE A 419 1.48 13.12 9.96
N CYS A 420 0.56 13.40 10.87
CA CYS A 420 0.21 12.55 12.01
C CYS A 420 -1.31 12.55 12.21
N PHE A 421 -1.86 11.40 12.61
CA PHE A 421 -3.27 11.25 12.96
C PHE A 421 -3.37 10.88 14.43
N CYS A 422 -3.77 11.84 15.27
CA CYS A 422 -3.95 11.56 16.69
C CYS A 422 -5.15 10.60 16.86
N GLN A 423 -5.02 9.63 17.76
CA GLN A 423 -6.10 8.70 18.11
C GLN A 423 -6.05 8.47 19.61
N SER A 424 -7.04 9.00 20.34
CA SER A 424 -7.05 9.05 21.82
C SER A 424 -6.86 7.67 22.45
N ALA A 425 -7.51 6.67 21.84
CA ALA A 425 -7.47 5.26 22.21
C ALA A 425 -6.22 4.50 21.68
N ASP A 426 -5.20 5.17 21.16
CA ASP A 426 -3.95 4.54 20.71
C ASP A 426 -2.74 5.22 21.34
N ALA A 427 -2.13 4.55 22.32
CA ALA A 427 -0.97 5.07 23.09
C ALA A 427 0.24 5.42 22.21
N ARG A 428 0.26 4.97 20.95
CA ARG A 428 1.29 5.30 19.96
C ARG A 428 1.15 6.69 19.34
N VAL A 429 -0.02 7.32 19.43
CA VAL A 429 -0.37 8.59 18.76
C VAL A 429 -1.30 9.49 19.59
N ASN A 430 -1.40 9.28 20.90
CA ASN A 430 -2.25 10.08 21.81
C ASN A 430 -1.46 11.03 22.73
N ASN A 431 -0.16 11.24 22.51
CA ASN A 431 0.69 12.09 23.34
C ASN A 431 1.69 12.88 22.51
N ALA A 432 2.05 14.07 23.01
CA ALA A 432 2.86 15.06 22.31
C ALA A 432 4.26 14.53 21.92
N THR A 433 4.89 13.77 22.82
CA THR A 433 6.20 13.13 22.60
C THR A 433 6.14 12.14 21.43
N ALA A 434 5.10 11.30 21.37
CA ALA A 434 4.92 10.34 20.28
C ALA A 434 4.62 11.01 18.93
N ILE A 435 3.83 12.10 18.94
CA ILE A 435 3.56 12.91 17.74
C ILE A 435 4.87 13.50 17.19
N LEU A 436 5.72 14.10 18.04
CA LEU A 436 7.03 14.59 17.62
C LEU A 436 7.93 13.45 17.11
N ARG A 437 7.98 12.29 17.78
CA ARG A 437 8.73 11.12 17.30
C ARG A 437 8.28 10.69 15.89
N GLY A 438 6.97 10.65 15.63
CA GLY A 438 6.42 10.32 14.32
C GLY A 438 6.71 11.36 13.21
N ILE A 439 6.82 12.64 13.55
CA ILE A 439 7.20 13.70 12.60
C ILE A 439 8.72 13.71 12.35
N ILE A 440 9.55 13.61 13.39
CA ILE A 440 11.01 13.52 13.28
C ILE A 440 11.43 12.25 12.53
N PHE A 441 10.74 11.12 12.75
CA PHE A 441 10.98 9.90 11.98
C PHE A 441 10.75 10.14 10.48
N GLN A 442 9.61 10.72 10.09
CA GLN A 442 9.34 11.05 8.68
C GLN A 442 10.33 12.06 8.08
N LEU A 443 10.78 13.04 8.88
CA LEU A 443 11.79 14.02 8.47
C LEU A 443 13.10 13.32 8.09
N VAL A 444 13.60 12.44 8.96
CA VAL A 444 14.87 11.76 8.73
C VAL A 444 14.76 10.64 7.69
N ASP A 445 13.64 9.92 7.64
CA ASP A 445 13.38 8.88 6.61
C ASP A 445 13.37 9.49 5.19
N LYS A 446 12.75 10.66 5.01
CA LYS A 446 12.70 11.39 3.73
C LYS A 446 13.97 12.20 3.45
N LEU A 447 14.65 12.70 4.48
CA LEU A 447 15.94 13.40 4.37
C LEU A 447 16.97 12.79 5.34
N PRO A 448 17.66 11.70 4.95
CA PRO A 448 18.65 11.02 5.78
C PRO A 448 19.74 11.91 6.38
N MET A 449 20.07 13.02 5.71
CA MET A 449 21.00 14.05 6.19
C MET A 449 20.58 14.78 7.48
N LEU A 450 19.31 14.64 7.93
CA LEU A 450 18.84 15.18 9.22
C LEU A 450 19.14 14.25 10.41
N ILE A 451 19.60 13.00 10.20
CA ILE A 451 19.95 12.09 11.29
C ILE A 451 20.97 12.66 12.32
N PRO A 452 21.96 13.53 11.97
CA PRO A 452 22.92 14.05 12.94
C PRO A 452 22.29 14.90 14.06
N TYR A 453 21.17 15.60 13.78
CA TYR A 453 20.43 16.36 14.79
C TYR A 453 19.95 15.46 15.93
N VAL A 454 19.49 14.25 15.61
CA VAL A 454 19.04 13.25 16.57
C VAL A 454 20.23 12.54 17.24
N ARG A 455 21.20 12.07 16.44
CA ARG A 455 22.39 11.34 16.90
C ARG A 455 23.25 12.14 17.87
N ARG A 456 23.31 13.47 17.72
CA ARG A 456 24.02 14.39 18.63
C ARG A 456 23.66 14.18 20.11
N GLN A 457 22.43 13.78 20.42
CA GLN A 457 22.00 13.45 21.78
C GLN A 457 21.83 11.93 21.99
N TYR A 458 21.36 11.20 20.98
CA TYR A 458 21.10 9.75 21.08
C TYR A 458 22.38 8.96 21.32
N ASP A 459 23.53 9.39 20.81
CA ASP A 459 24.80 8.66 20.93
C ASP A 459 25.36 8.64 22.36
N GLN A 460 24.81 9.46 23.26
CA GLN A 460 25.16 9.52 24.68
C GLN A 460 24.05 8.96 25.59
N ILE A 461 22.78 9.11 25.19
CA ILE A 461 21.60 8.82 26.03
C ILE A 461 20.87 7.53 25.60
N GLY A 462 21.02 7.12 24.34
CA GLY A 462 20.31 6.00 23.74
C GLY A 462 18.79 6.17 23.75
N LYS A 463 18.07 5.04 23.83
CA LYS A 463 16.59 4.97 23.82
C LYS A 463 15.90 5.86 24.86
N GLN A 464 16.56 6.16 25.98
CA GLN A 464 16.05 7.07 27.02
C GLN A 464 15.85 8.51 26.52
N LEU A 465 16.46 8.91 25.39
CA LEU A 465 16.20 10.20 24.75
C LEU A 465 14.74 10.35 24.30
N PHE A 466 14.08 9.23 23.98
CA PHE A 466 12.76 9.19 23.37
C PHE A 466 11.66 8.70 24.34
N GLU A 467 12.04 8.27 25.54
CA GLU A 467 11.18 7.56 26.50
C GLU A 467 11.41 7.96 27.96
N GLY A 468 12.50 8.65 28.28
CA GLY A 468 12.78 9.15 29.62
C GLY A 468 11.94 10.37 29.98
N ILE A 469 11.96 10.75 31.26
CA ILE A 469 11.18 11.87 31.83
C ILE A 469 11.39 13.23 31.11
N ASN A 470 12.53 13.43 30.45
CA ASN A 470 12.86 14.67 29.72
C ASN A 470 12.72 14.51 28.19
N ALA A 471 12.06 13.45 27.70
CA ALA A 471 11.94 13.16 26.28
C ALA A 471 11.23 14.29 25.52
N TRP A 472 10.26 14.97 26.15
CA TRP A 472 9.62 16.15 25.57
C TRP A 472 10.62 17.27 25.28
N ASP A 473 11.41 17.69 26.27
CA ASP A 473 12.38 18.80 26.12
C ASP A 473 13.49 18.46 25.11
N ALA A 474 13.91 17.20 25.09
CA ALA A 474 14.89 16.71 24.13
C ALA A 474 14.34 16.70 22.69
N LEU A 475 13.15 16.14 22.48
CA LEU A 475 12.54 16.01 21.15
C LEU A 475 12.01 17.33 20.60
N SER A 476 11.40 18.18 21.42
CA SER A 476 10.96 19.53 21.03
C SER A 476 12.16 20.40 20.63
N LYS A 477 13.30 20.26 21.29
CA LYS A 477 14.56 20.89 20.88
C LYS A 477 15.12 20.30 19.59
N ILE A 478 15.25 18.98 19.46
CA ILE A 478 15.74 18.33 18.22
C ILE A 478 14.88 18.73 17.03
N PHE A 479 13.56 18.74 17.21
CA PHE A 479 12.61 19.20 16.20
C PHE A 479 12.79 20.69 15.89
N SER A 480 12.95 21.55 16.91
CA SER A 480 13.21 22.98 16.73
C SER A 480 14.48 23.26 15.94
N ASP A 481 15.58 22.57 16.26
CA ASP A 481 16.87 22.67 15.57
C ASP A 481 16.73 22.20 14.10
N ILE A 482 15.91 21.18 13.83
CA ILE A 482 15.59 20.68 12.47
C ILE A 482 14.69 21.66 11.69
N LEU A 483 13.68 22.26 12.33
CA LEU A 483 12.76 23.22 11.68
C LEU A 483 13.43 24.53 11.25
N GLU A 484 14.66 24.78 11.70
CA GLU A 484 15.49 25.92 11.32
C GLU A 484 16.46 25.59 10.17
N ASP A 485 16.54 24.33 9.70
CA ASP A 485 17.32 23.95 8.51
C ASP A 485 16.64 24.46 7.22
N PRO A 486 17.33 25.25 6.36
CA PRO A 486 16.80 25.72 5.08
C PRO A 486 16.31 24.63 4.14
N ILE A 487 16.73 23.36 4.29
CA ILE A 487 16.30 22.24 3.44
C ILE A 487 14.79 21.97 3.54
N LEU A 488 14.14 22.37 4.63
CA LEU A 488 12.69 22.20 4.82
C LEU A 488 11.84 23.28 4.14
N SER A 489 12.45 24.14 3.31
CA SER A 489 11.75 25.24 2.68
C SER A 489 10.62 24.79 1.74
N GLY A 490 9.39 25.22 2.01
CA GLY A 490 8.18 24.84 1.27
C GLY A 490 7.52 23.55 1.77
N SER A 491 7.84 23.09 2.98
CA SER A 491 7.26 21.87 3.57
C SER A 491 5.91 22.09 4.26
N TYR A 492 5.13 21.02 4.34
CA TYR A 492 3.82 20.98 5.01
C TYR A 492 3.84 20.02 6.20
N ILE A 493 3.33 20.46 7.35
CA ILE A 493 3.16 19.62 8.56
C ILE A 493 1.68 19.59 8.95
N ILE A 494 1.11 18.39 9.02
CA ILE A 494 -0.35 18.19 9.11
C ILE A 494 -0.67 17.30 10.33
N ILE A 495 -1.54 17.78 11.22
CA ILE A 495 -1.92 17.06 12.46
C ILE A 495 -3.44 16.97 12.54
N ASP A 496 -3.98 15.75 12.36
CA ASP A 496 -5.42 15.48 12.54
C ASP A 496 -5.76 15.22 13.99
N ALA A 497 -6.91 15.76 14.44
CA ALA A 497 -7.51 15.53 15.74
C ALA A 497 -6.58 15.86 16.93
N LEU A 498 -5.97 17.05 16.96
CA LEU A 498 -5.06 17.46 18.04
C LEU A 498 -5.67 17.37 19.45
N ASP A 499 -7.00 17.49 19.58
CA ASP A 499 -7.74 17.29 20.83
C ASP A 499 -7.83 15.83 21.30
N GLU A 500 -7.40 14.86 20.49
CA GLU A 500 -7.18 13.46 20.87
C GLU A 500 -5.75 13.21 21.39
N CYS A 501 -4.90 14.25 21.45
CA CYS A 501 -3.66 14.23 22.23
C CYS A 501 -4.01 14.43 23.72
N ILE A 502 -3.95 13.35 24.50
CA ILE A 502 -4.31 13.31 25.92
C ILE A 502 -3.19 13.90 26.79
N GLU A 503 -1.93 13.64 26.45
CA GLU A 503 -0.77 14.05 27.25
C GLU A 503 0.13 15.04 26.48
N GLY A 504 0.55 16.11 27.16
CA GLY A 504 1.44 17.14 26.60
C GLY A 504 0.83 18.06 25.54
N MET A 505 -0.48 17.97 25.25
CA MET A 505 -1.13 18.74 24.17
C MET A 505 -0.90 20.26 24.24
N PRO A 506 -0.96 20.95 25.41
CA PRO A 506 -0.65 22.38 25.48
C PRO A 506 0.79 22.69 25.05
N LEU A 507 1.77 21.88 25.47
CA LEU A 507 3.17 22.07 25.09
C LEU A 507 3.40 21.86 23.58
N LEU A 508 2.66 20.94 22.97
CA LEU A 508 2.66 20.76 21.51
C LEU A 508 2.01 21.94 20.80
N LEU A 509 0.91 22.49 21.33
CA LEU A 509 0.22 23.65 20.76
C LEU A 509 1.06 24.93 20.88
N ASP A 510 1.71 25.16 22.02
CA ASP A 510 2.71 26.21 22.24
C ASP A 510 3.83 26.12 21.21
N LEU A 511 4.40 24.92 21.02
CA LEU A 511 5.51 24.67 20.08
C LEU A 511 5.09 24.90 18.62
N ILE A 512 3.93 24.41 18.20
CA ILE A 512 3.41 24.64 16.84
C ILE A 512 3.13 26.12 16.62
N THR A 513 2.53 26.79 17.61
CA THR A 513 2.23 28.23 17.60
C THR A 513 3.52 29.04 17.42
N GLN A 514 4.51 28.84 18.29
CA GLN A 514 5.82 29.48 18.23
C GLN A 514 6.54 29.24 16.90
N LYS A 515 6.53 28.00 16.39
CA LYS A 515 7.20 27.62 15.14
C LYS A 515 6.44 28.05 13.89
N SER A 516 5.13 28.32 13.97
CA SER A 516 4.37 28.92 12.87
C SER A 516 4.79 30.37 12.57
N TYR A 517 5.16 31.15 13.59
CA TYR A 517 5.68 32.51 13.42
C TYR A 517 7.16 32.54 13.01
N THR A 518 7.98 31.63 13.56
CA THR A 518 9.45 31.68 13.40
C THR A 518 9.95 30.94 12.15
N CYS A 519 9.38 29.77 11.83
CA CYS A 519 9.81 28.95 10.69
C CYS A 519 9.02 29.33 9.42
N LEU A 520 9.24 30.54 8.92
CA LEU A 520 8.50 31.16 7.80
C LEU A 520 8.56 30.42 6.45
N ASN A 521 9.18 29.25 6.34
CA ASN A 521 9.15 28.42 5.13
C ASN A 521 8.30 27.14 5.28
N ILE A 522 7.61 26.94 6.41
CA ILE A 522 6.79 25.75 6.70
C ILE A 522 5.31 26.14 6.85
N LYS A 523 4.41 25.36 6.24
CA LYS A 523 2.96 25.51 6.37
C LYS A 523 2.35 24.42 7.25
N TRP A 524 1.60 24.82 8.26
CA TRP A 524 0.95 23.96 9.24
C TRP A 524 -0.54 23.81 8.94
N LEU A 525 -1.09 22.60 9.11
CA LEU A 525 -2.54 22.38 9.08
C LEU A 525 -2.95 21.50 10.26
N ILE A 526 -3.83 22.04 11.12
CA ILE A 526 -4.32 21.36 12.32
C ILE A 526 -5.82 21.07 12.15
N SER A 527 -6.26 19.88 12.56
CA SER A 527 -7.68 19.56 12.75
C SER A 527 -7.97 19.33 14.22
N SER A 528 -9.13 19.81 14.71
CA SER A 528 -9.60 19.49 16.07
C SER A 528 -11.12 19.62 16.23
N ARG A 529 -11.64 19.13 17.35
CA ARG A 529 -12.92 19.60 17.91
C ARG A 529 -12.81 21.05 18.37
N TYR A 530 -13.97 21.66 18.61
CA TYR A 530 -14.06 22.88 19.39
C TYR A 530 -13.55 22.61 20.81
N TRP A 531 -12.52 23.33 21.24
CA TRP A 531 -11.96 23.24 22.59
C TRP A 531 -11.44 24.65 22.97
N PRO A 532 -11.94 25.31 24.04
CA PRO A 532 -11.60 26.70 24.32
C PRO A 532 -10.11 27.00 24.42
N ALA A 533 -9.32 26.16 25.09
CA ALA A 533 -7.86 26.32 25.18
C ALA A 533 -7.13 26.21 23.82
N ILE A 534 -7.67 25.46 22.85
CA ILE A 534 -7.12 25.41 21.48
C ILE A 534 -7.49 26.69 20.74
N GLU A 535 -8.73 27.17 20.89
CA GLU A 535 -9.20 28.42 20.30
C GLU A 535 -8.44 29.64 20.84
N GLU A 536 -8.20 29.70 22.15
CA GLU A 536 -7.50 30.79 22.83
C GLU A 536 -6.09 30.99 22.26
N GLN A 537 -5.30 29.92 22.11
CA GLN A 537 -3.96 30.03 21.54
C GLN A 537 -3.98 30.25 20.02
N LEU A 538 -4.80 29.49 19.26
CA LEU A 538 -4.78 29.60 17.79
C LEU A 538 -5.39 30.89 17.25
N SER A 539 -6.35 31.50 17.98
CA SER A 539 -6.90 32.81 17.61
C SER A 539 -5.94 33.97 17.81
N MET A 540 -4.87 33.80 18.61
CA MET A 540 -3.75 34.76 18.69
C MET A 540 -2.82 34.68 17.46
N VAL A 541 -2.84 33.58 16.70
CA VAL A 541 -2.00 33.40 15.49
C VAL A 541 -2.56 34.15 14.31
N ASN A 542 -3.77 33.78 13.86
CA ASN A 542 -4.57 34.57 12.92
C ASN A 542 -6.04 34.10 12.96
N GLN A 543 -6.97 35.00 13.27
CA GLN A 543 -8.41 34.68 13.26
C GLN A 543 -8.94 34.39 11.84
N GLU A 544 -8.32 34.95 10.80
CA GLU A 544 -8.72 34.72 9.40
C GLU A 544 -8.28 33.32 8.90
N ALA A 545 -7.28 32.71 9.54
CA ALA A 545 -6.73 31.41 9.16
C ALA A 545 -7.44 30.22 9.83
N MET A 546 -8.74 30.40 10.12
CA MET A 546 -9.60 29.42 10.77
C MET A 546 -10.77 29.03 9.86
N LEU A 547 -11.04 27.73 9.78
CA LEU A 547 -12.14 27.15 9.01
C LEU A 547 -12.98 26.28 9.95
N SER A 548 -14.16 26.78 10.35
CA SER A 548 -15.15 25.98 11.09
C SER A 548 -16.06 25.25 10.10
N LEU A 549 -16.15 23.93 10.19
CA LEU A 549 -17.03 23.15 9.31
C LEU A 549 -18.52 23.52 9.49
N GLU A 550 -18.87 24.06 10.66
CA GLU A 550 -20.20 24.57 11.03
C GLU A 550 -20.61 25.81 10.21
N LEU A 551 -19.63 26.61 9.78
CA LEU A 551 -19.87 27.83 9.00
C LEU A 551 -19.91 27.58 7.48
N VAL A 552 -19.74 26.32 7.06
CA VAL A 552 -19.79 25.88 5.65
C VAL A 552 -20.82 24.76 5.46
N ASP A 553 -21.92 24.80 6.23
CA ASP A 553 -22.86 23.68 6.36
C ASP A 553 -23.55 23.28 5.02
N GLU A 554 -23.67 24.18 4.05
CA GLU A 554 -24.12 23.83 2.69
C GLU A 554 -23.15 22.85 1.99
N ALA A 555 -21.84 23.10 2.04
CA ALA A 555 -20.83 22.25 1.45
C ALA A 555 -20.70 20.92 2.20
N ILE A 556 -20.80 20.96 3.53
CA ILE A 556 -20.82 19.75 4.37
C ILE A 556 -22.07 18.92 4.10
N SER A 557 -23.24 19.54 3.97
CA SER A 557 -24.49 18.86 3.62
C SER A 557 -24.44 18.22 2.23
N ALA A 558 -23.88 18.90 1.23
CA ALA A 558 -23.64 18.32 -0.10
C ALA A 558 -22.63 17.14 -0.05
N ALA A 559 -21.56 17.27 0.73
CA ALA A 559 -20.58 16.21 0.94
C ALA A 559 -21.15 14.98 1.68
N VAL A 560 -22.05 15.20 2.64
CA VAL A 560 -22.76 14.16 3.39
C VAL A 560 -23.84 13.50 2.53
N ALA A 561 -24.59 14.25 1.72
CA ALA A 561 -25.51 13.69 0.73
C ALA A 561 -24.78 12.76 -0.26
N THR A 562 -23.62 13.18 -0.75
CA THR A 562 -22.74 12.37 -1.60
C THR A 562 -22.30 11.06 -0.91
N TYR A 563 -21.94 11.13 0.38
CA TYR A 563 -21.60 9.96 1.20
C TYR A 563 -22.82 9.05 1.48
N ILE A 564 -24.01 9.62 1.67
CA ILE A 564 -25.27 8.88 1.83
C ILE A 564 -25.55 8.06 0.57
N HIS A 565 -25.53 8.67 -0.62
CA HIS A 565 -25.76 7.94 -1.87
C HIS A 565 -24.78 6.76 -2.04
N PHE A 566 -23.49 6.97 -1.76
CA PHE A 566 -22.46 5.92 -1.81
C PHE A 566 -22.69 4.79 -0.79
N LYS A 567 -22.99 5.12 0.47
CA LYS A 567 -23.25 4.15 1.54
C LYS A 567 -24.54 3.36 1.28
N VAL A 568 -25.60 4.03 0.83
CA VAL A 568 -26.90 3.43 0.52
C VAL A 568 -26.81 2.50 -0.69
N GLN A 569 -26.06 2.88 -1.73
CA GLN A 569 -25.85 2.00 -2.89
C GLN A 569 -25.11 0.71 -2.48
N LYS A 570 -23.99 0.81 -1.76
CA LYS A 570 -23.27 -0.36 -1.20
C LYS A 570 -24.14 -1.22 -0.28
N LEU A 571 -24.99 -0.60 0.53
CA LEU A 571 -25.92 -1.30 1.42
C LEU A 571 -27.01 -2.04 0.63
N ALA A 572 -27.59 -1.39 -0.39
CA ALA A 572 -28.60 -1.99 -1.27
C ALA A 572 -28.04 -3.17 -2.08
N GLU A 573 -26.81 -3.06 -2.58
CA GLU A 573 -26.08 -4.18 -3.20
C GLU A 573 -25.88 -5.34 -2.23
N ARG A 574 -25.36 -5.07 -1.01
CA ARG A 574 -25.13 -6.09 0.03
C ARG A 574 -26.40 -6.80 0.49
N LYS A 575 -27.52 -6.07 0.60
CA LYS A 575 -28.82 -6.59 1.10
C LYS A 575 -29.80 -7.00 -0.02
N LYS A 576 -29.46 -6.75 -1.28
CA LYS A 576 -30.34 -6.92 -2.45
C LYS A 576 -31.69 -6.21 -2.25
N TYR A 577 -31.63 -4.94 -1.84
CA TYR A 577 -32.80 -4.07 -1.73
C TYR A 577 -33.31 -3.67 -3.12
N GLU A 578 -34.63 -3.56 -3.26
CA GLU A 578 -35.27 -3.00 -4.45
C GLU A 578 -35.20 -1.46 -4.43
N ASP A 579 -35.33 -0.83 -5.61
CA ASP A 579 -35.11 0.62 -5.78
C ASP A 579 -35.95 1.48 -4.81
N GLY A 580 -37.23 1.14 -4.59
CA GLY A 580 -38.10 1.87 -3.65
C GLY A 580 -37.68 1.75 -2.18
N VAL A 581 -37.05 0.64 -1.78
CA VAL A 581 -36.46 0.48 -0.44
C VAL A 581 -35.17 1.30 -0.34
N ARG A 582 -34.30 1.23 -1.36
CA ARG A 582 -33.07 2.04 -1.46
C ARG A 582 -33.39 3.54 -1.37
N GLU A 583 -34.38 4.01 -2.12
CA GLU A 583 -34.80 5.41 -2.15
C GLU A 583 -35.41 5.87 -0.83
N THR A 584 -36.16 5.02 -0.14
CA THR A 584 -36.75 5.35 1.17
C THR A 584 -35.67 5.46 2.25
N ILE A 585 -34.70 4.53 2.27
CA ILE A 585 -33.51 4.64 3.12
C ILE A 585 -32.71 5.91 2.78
N CYS A 586 -32.49 6.20 1.49
CA CYS A 586 -31.76 7.40 1.05
C CYS A 586 -32.45 8.70 1.49
N ARG A 587 -33.78 8.78 1.33
CA ARG A 587 -34.60 9.94 1.71
C ARG A 587 -34.56 10.18 3.21
N HIS A 588 -34.77 9.14 4.02
CA HIS A 588 -34.69 9.22 5.47
C HIS A 588 -33.30 9.68 5.94
N LEU A 589 -32.22 9.11 5.39
CA LEU A 589 -30.85 9.49 5.77
C LEU A 589 -30.54 10.95 5.42
N LEU A 590 -30.99 11.44 4.25
CA LEU A 590 -30.82 12.84 3.84
C LEU A 590 -31.54 13.81 4.80
N SER A 591 -32.72 13.44 5.29
CA SER A 591 -33.49 14.28 6.22
C SER A 591 -32.96 14.29 7.67
N ASN A 592 -32.33 13.20 8.14
CA ASN A 592 -32.01 13.00 9.57
C ASN A 592 -30.51 13.08 9.91
N ALA A 593 -29.61 13.14 8.92
CA ALA A 593 -28.16 13.13 9.16
C ALA A 593 -27.57 14.44 9.72
N HIS A 594 -28.25 15.59 9.56
CA HIS A 594 -27.79 16.92 10.00
C HIS A 594 -26.28 17.18 9.76
N GLY A 595 -25.83 16.93 8.52
CA GLY A 595 -24.45 17.11 8.10
C GLY A 595 -23.42 16.22 8.83
N THR A 596 -23.81 15.07 9.39
CA THR A 596 -22.94 14.21 10.21
C THR A 596 -22.66 12.86 9.56
N PHE A 597 -21.44 12.68 9.02
CA PHE A 597 -21.00 11.42 8.38
C PHE A 597 -21.05 10.21 9.31
N LEU A 598 -20.76 10.40 10.61
CA LEU A 598 -20.75 9.31 11.60
C LEU A 598 -22.16 8.74 11.85
N TRP A 599 -23.19 9.59 11.91
CA TRP A 599 -24.58 9.15 12.06
C TRP A 599 -24.99 8.27 10.86
N VAL A 600 -24.68 8.71 9.63
CA VAL A 600 -24.89 7.92 8.40
C VAL A 600 -24.07 6.62 8.42
N ALA A 601 -22.86 6.64 8.98
CA ALA A 601 -22.01 5.48 9.06
C ALA A 601 -22.61 4.39 9.98
N LEU A 602 -23.10 4.79 11.15
CA LEU A 602 -23.74 3.95 12.18
C LEU A 602 -25.08 3.39 11.70
N VAL A 603 -26.00 4.24 11.22
CA VAL A 603 -27.33 3.79 10.73
C VAL A 603 -27.19 2.81 9.58
N CYS A 604 -26.29 3.05 8.63
CA CYS A 604 -26.02 2.09 7.55
C CYS A 604 -25.37 0.78 8.02
N ASP A 605 -24.73 0.73 9.20
CA ASP A 605 -24.15 -0.49 9.75
C ASP A 605 -25.19 -1.32 10.52
N GLU A 606 -26.07 -0.67 11.29
CA GLU A 606 -27.25 -1.31 11.89
C GLU A 606 -28.17 -1.90 10.81
N LEU A 607 -28.46 -1.15 9.75
CA LEU A 607 -29.17 -1.66 8.56
C LEU A 607 -28.38 -2.75 7.81
N ALA A 608 -27.05 -2.82 7.97
CA ALA A 608 -26.23 -3.89 7.43
C ALA A 608 -26.22 -5.17 8.30
N LYS A 609 -26.55 -5.06 9.60
CA LYS A 609 -26.81 -6.20 10.50
C LYS A 609 -28.23 -6.73 10.34
N ALA A 610 -29.23 -5.84 10.28
CA ALA A 610 -30.67 -6.15 10.24
C ALA A 610 -31.11 -7.13 9.13
N ARG A 611 -32.22 -7.85 9.35
CA ARG A 611 -32.85 -8.73 8.34
C ARG A 611 -33.52 -7.89 7.24
N LYS A 612 -33.49 -8.36 5.97
CA LYS A 612 -33.93 -7.55 4.79
C LYS A 612 -35.32 -6.94 4.97
N TRP A 613 -36.26 -7.68 5.56
CA TRP A 613 -37.65 -7.25 5.69
C TRP A 613 -37.93 -6.28 6.86
N ASN A 614 -37.16 -6.33 7.95
CA ASN A 614 -37.24 -5.36 9.05
C ASN A 614 -36.55 -4.02 8.71
N ALA A 615 -35.95 -3.86 7.53
CA ALA A 615 -35.09 -2.72 7.21
C ALA A 615 -35.80 -1.35 7.27
N LEU A 616 -37.08 -1.27 6.90
CA LEU A 616 -37.86 -0.02 6.96
C LEU A 616 -38.43 0.23 8.37
N GLU A 617 -38.94 -0.81 9.04
CA GLU A 617 -39.37 -0.73 10.43
C GLU A 617 -38.23 -0.26 11.36
N LEU A 618 -37.01 -0.78 11.17
CA LEU A 618 -35.83 -0.34 11.90
C LEU A 618 -35.41 1.08 11.51
N LEU A 619 -35.52 1.46 10.23
CA LEU A 619 -35.18 2.80 9.72
C LEU A 619 -35.96 3.88 10.48
N ASP A 620 -37.27 3.68 10.67
CA ASP A 620 -38.14 4.63 11.37
C ASP A 620 -37.83 4.77 12.87
N THR A 621 -36.99 3.88 13.45
CA THR A 621 -36.52 4.00 14.84
C THR A 621 -35.28 4.88 15.03
N PHE A 622 -34.62 5.36 13.96
CA PHE A 622 -33.40 6.16 14.10
C PHE A 622 -33.75 7.65 14.23
N PRO A 623 -33.44 8.30 15.37
CA PRO A 623 -33.71 9.72 15.55
C PRO A 623 -32.70 10.59 14.79
N PRO A 624 -33.10 11.83 14.43
CA PRO A 624 -32.20 12.81 13.83
C PRO A 624 -31.02 13.15 14.73
N GLY A 625 -29.82 13.22 14.15
CA GLY A 625 -28.61 13.70 14.82
C GLY A 625 -27.92 12.67 15.73
N LEU A 626 -26.65 12.94 16.05
CA LEU A 626 -25.74 11.97 16.66
C LEU A 626 -26.04 11.68 18.15
N GLU A 627 -26.35 12.70 18.95
CA GLU A 627 -26.61 12.53 20.38
C GLU A 627 -27.94 11.77 20.66
N PRO A 628 -29.07 12.07 19.97
CA PRO A 628 -30.25 11.22 20.03
C PRO A 628 -29.99 9.77 19.56
N LEU A 629 -29.12 9.57 18.55
CA LEU A 629 -28.75 8.22 18.13
C LEU A 629 -27.98 7.46 19.23
N TYR A 630 -27.04 8.10 19.92
CA TYR A 630 -26.35 7.50 21.07
C TYR A 630 -27.32 7.22 22.24
N ARG A 631 -28.29 8.09 22.49
CA ARG A 631 -29.37 7.89 23.48
C ARG A 631 -30.19 6.63 23.16
N ARG A 632 -30.61 6.47 21.91
CA ARG A 632 -31.26 5.24 21.40
C ARG A 632 -30.35 4.01 21.53
N MET A 633 -29.04 4.12 21.30
CA MET A 633 -28.09 3.01 21.49
C MET A 633 -27.99 2.59 22.97
N VAL A 634 -28.03 3.54 23.91
CA VAL A 634 -28.13 3.26 25.36
C VAL A 634 -29.46 2.59 25.72
N GLU A 635 -30.57 3.05 25.15
CA GLU A 635 -31.88 2.43 25.34
C GLU A 635 -31.95 0.99 24.79
N GLN A 636 -31.31 0.73 23.65
CA GLN A 636 -31.15 -0.61 23.07
C GLN A 636 -30.34 -1.56 23.99
N VAL A 637 -29.27 -1.05 24.64
CA VAL A 637 -28.52 -1.81 25.67
C VAL A 637 -29.37 -2.07 26.90
N ARG A 638 -30.09 -1.05 27.40
CA ARG A 638 -30.98 -1.16 28.57
C ARG A 638 -32.19 -2.09 28.34
N GLY A 639 -32.62 -2.27 27.09
CA GLY A 639 -33.68 -3.20 26.70
C GLY A 639 -33.25 -4.66 26.56
N SER A 640 -31.96 -4.98 26.68
CA SER A 640 -31.47 -6.36 26.57
C SER A 640 -31.69 -7.17 27.84
N GLN A 641 -31.94 -8.47 27.69
CA GLN A 641 -31.90 -9.42 28.81
C GLN A 641 -30.47 -9.58 29.38
N GLU A 642 -29.46 -9.21 28.59
CA GLU A 642 -28.02 -9.29 28.94
C GLU A 642 -27.45 -7.93 29.40
N ILE A 643 -28.31 -6.97 29.75
CA ILE A 643 -27.95 -5.60 30.18
C ILE A 643 -26.77 -5.57 31.17
N GLU A 644 -26.73 -6.47 32.16
CA GLU A 644 -25.63 -6.51 33.14
C GLU A 644 -24.27 -6.76 32.50
N ILE A 645 -24.18 -7.67 31.52
CA ILE A 645 -22.92 -7.99 30.85
C ILE A 645 -22.49 -6.79 29.99
N TYR A 646 -23.41 -6.23 29.21
CA TYR A 646 -23.11 -5.08 28.34
C TYR A 646 -22.71 -3.83 29.14
N GLU A 647 -23.39 -3.55 30.28
CA GLU A 647 -23.00 -2.47 31.17
C GLU A 647 -21.63 -2.71 31.82
N ARG A 648 -21.30 -3.93 32.26
CA ARG A 648 -19.98 -4.26 32.80
C ARG A 648 -18.88 -4.04 31.76
N ILE A 649 -19.08 -4.52 30.52
CA ILE A 649 -18.13 -4.33 29.41
C ILE A 649 -17.93 -2.85 29.10
N LEU A 650 -19.02 -2.09 28.92
CA LEU A 650 -18.93 -0.65 28.64
C LEU A 650 -18.21 0.10 29.77
N ARG A 651 -18.52 -0.19 31.05
CA ARG A 651 -17.83 0.41 32.20
C ARG A 651 -16.32 0.12 32.19
N VAL A 652 -15.91 -1.12 31.90
CA VAL A 652 -14.49 -1.49 31.78
C VAL A 652 -13.83 -0.73 30.64
N VAL A 653 -14.39 -0.75 29.43
CA VAL A 653 -13.79 -0.11 28.24
C VAL A 653 -13.77 1.43 28.35
N ILE A 654 -14.69 2.04 29.12
CA ILE A 654 -14.60 3.45 29.53
C ILE A 654 -13.41 3.68 30.46
N ALA A 655 -13.24 2.85 31.49
CA ALA A 655 -12.28 3.08 32.58
C ALA A 655 -10.82 2.76 32.25
N VAL A 656 -10.55 1.83 31.32
CA VAL A 656 -9.18 1.47 30.93
C VAL A 656 -8.45 2.60 30.19
N TYR A 657 -7.14 2.70 30.46
CA TYR A 657 -6.24 3.70 29.86
C TYR A 657 -5.91 3.40 28.39
N ARG A 658 -5.81 2.11 28.03
CA ARG A 658 -5.60 1.61 26.67
C ARG A 658 -6.74 0.68 26.22
N PRO A 659 -6.89 0.38 24.92
CA PRO A 659 -7.71 -0.73 24.46
C PRO A 659 -7.32 -2.03 25.17
N ILE A 660 -8.32 -2.85 25.42
CA ILE A 660 -8.15 -4.21 25.92
C ILE A 660 -8.34 -5.19 24.76
N THR A 661 -7.56 -6.26 24.77
CA THR A 661 -7.73 -7.37 23.82
C THR A 661 -8.99 -8.18 24.14
N LEU A 662 -9.47 -8.92 23.14
CA LEU A 662 -10.54 -9.90 23.28
C LEU A 662 -10.18 -10.94 24.37
N GLU A 663 -8.92 -11.35 24.44
CA GLU A 663 -8.39 -12.27 25.45
C GLU A 663 -8.26 -11.67 26.86
N GLU A 664 -8.18 -10.34 27.02
CA GLU A 664 -8.18 -9.67 28.33
C GLU A 664 -9.59 -9.45 28.89
N LEU A 665 -10.61 -9.40 28.03
CA LEU A 665 -11.99 -9.10 28.44
C LEU A 665 -12.53 -10.04 29.54
N PRO A 666 -12.36 -11.37 29.50
CA PRO A 666 -12.86 -12.28 30.54
C PRO A 666 -12.11 -12.21 31.88
N ALA A 667 -10.95 -11.53 31.93
CA ALA A 667 -10.22 -11.28 33.17
C ALA A 667 -10.66 -9.96 33.85
N LEU A 668 -11.36 -9.09 33.11
CA LEU A 668 -11.83 -7.78 33.58
C LEU A 668 -13.36 -7.72 33.75
N VAL A 669 -14.07 -8.61 33.06
CA VAL A 669 -15.53 -8.77 33.15
C VAL A 669 -15.84 -10.20 33.57
N ASP A 670 -16.66 -10.31 34.62
CA ASP A 670 -17.29 -11.55 35.08
C ASP A 670 -18.27 -12.06 34.00
N ILE A 671 -17.76 -12.97 33.14
CA ILE A 671 -18.43 -13.62 32.00
C ILE A 671 -18.73 -15.08 32.37
N PRO A 672 -19.91 -15.64 32.03
CA PRO A 672 -20.31 -16.98 32.45
C PRO A 672 -19.28 -18.10 32.16
N ASP A 673 -19.12 -18.99 33.13
CA ASP A 673 -18.25 -20.15 33.04
C ASP A 673 -18.55 -21.02 31.80
N GLY A 674 -17.51 -21.37 31.06
CA GLY A 674 -17.58 -22.24 29.88
C GLY A 674 -17.52 -21.51 28.53
N VAL A 675 -17.88 -20.22 28.47
CA VAL A 675 -17.80 -19.40 27.23
C VAL A 675 -16.72 -18.33 27.25
N SER A 676 -16.00 -18.19 28.37
CA SER A 676 -14.90 -17.22 28.55
C SER A 676 -13.69 -17.42 27.63
N ASN A 677 -13.52 -18.58 26.99
CA ASN A 677 -12.48 -18.85 25.99
C ASN A 677 -13.03 -18.91 24.55
N ASP A 678 -14.31 -18.59 24.33
CA ASP A 678 -14.95 -18.64 23.02
C ASP A 678 -14.92 -17.26 22.34
N ASN A 679 -13.96 -17.08 21.43
CA ASN A 679 -13.79 -15.84 20.68
C ASN A 679 -14.98 -15.49 19.75
N GLU A 680 -15.81 -16.46 19.35
CA GLU A 680 -17.02 -16.19 18.56
C GLU A 680 -18.10 -15.60 19.46
N PHE A 681 -18.34 -16.21 20.63
CA PHE A 681 -19.22 -15.65 21.67
C PHE A 681 -18.78 -14.28 22.17
N LEU A 682 -17.49 -14.10 22.49
CA LEU A 682 -16.97 -12.79 22.94
C LEU A 682 -17.16 -11.70 21.86
N THR A 683 -17.04 -12.06 20.58
CA THR A 683 -17.32 -11.14 19.46
C THR A 683 -18.82 -10.81 19.35
N GLU A 684 -19.71 -11.77 19.57
CA GLU A 684 -21.16 -11.57 19.62
C GLU A 684 -21.56 -10.61 20.76
N VAL A 685 -21.04 -10.84 21.97
CA VAL A 685 -21.33 -10.00 23.15
C VAL A 685 -20.81 -8.56 22.98
N ILE A 686 -19.65 -8.35 22.34
CA ILE A 686 -19.18 -7.01 21.96
C ILE A 686 -20.14 -6.36 20.94
N GLY A 687 -20.67 -7.14 20.00
CA GLY A 687 -21.74 -6.69 19.09
C GLY A 687 -23.03 -6.30 19.82
N GLY A 688 -23.36 -7.01 20.91
CA GLY A 688 -24.49 -6.72 21.81
C GLY A 688 -24.40 -5.37 22.54
N CYS A 689 -23.20 -4.81 22.70
CA CYS A 689 -22.94 -3.53 23.38
C CYS A 689 -23.40 -2.28 22.59
N GLY A 690 -24.60 -2.33 21.99
CA GLY A 690 -25.29 -1.20 21.35
C GLY A 690 -24.56 -0.57 20.17
N SER A 691 -23.61 -1.27 19.54
CA SER A 691 -22.69 -0.72 18.54
C SER A 691 -21.84 0.48 19.02
N PHE A 692 -21.69 0.66 20.33
CA PHE A 692 -20.69 1.58 20.91
C PHE A 692 -19.26 1.10 20.70
N LEU A 693 -19.07 -0.22 20.60
CA LEU A 693 -17.77 -0.87 20.51
C LEU A 693 -17.54 -1.49 19.12
N ILE A 694 -16.27 -1.56 18.73
CA ILE A 694 -15.79 -2.24 17.53
C ILE A 694 -14.53 -3.05 17.84
N LEU A 695 -14.46 -4.27 17.33
CA LEU A 695 -13.26 -5.10 17.37
C LEU A 695 -12.35 -4.74 16.20
N ARG A 696 -11.07 -4.49 16.45
CA ARG A 696 -10.05 -4.27 15.41
C ARG A 696 -8.90 -5.26 15.62
N GLU A 697 -8.79 -6.24 14.73
CA GLU A 697 -7.85 -7.37 14.82
C GLU A 697 -8.13 -8.23 16.06
N ARG A 698 -7.74 -7.77 17.26
CA ARG A 698 -8.13 -8.34 18.57
C ARG A 698 -8.47 -7.29 19.62
N ASP A 699 -8.23 -6.01 19.35
CA ASP A 699 -8.40 -4.93 20.32
C ASP A 699 -9.83 -4.35 20.27
N ILE A 700 -10.37 -4.08 21.45
CA ILE A 700 -11.71 -3.52 21.65
C ILE A 700 -11.61 -1.99 21.75
N PHE A 701 -12.18 -1.30 20.76
CA PHE A 701 -12.22 0.17 20.69
C PHE A 701 -13.65 0.69 20.77
N PHE A 702 -13.82 1.95 21.15
CA PHE A 702 -15.05 2.68 20.82
C PHE A 702 -15.16 2.92 19.32
N VAL A 703 -16.39 2.92 18.81
CA VAL A 703 -16.70 3.24 17.40
C VAL A 703 -16.26 4.66 17.02
N HIS A 704 -16.28 5.60 17.97
CA HIS A 704 -15.76 6.97 17.86
C HIS A 704 -15.52 7.56 19.27
N GLN A 705 -14.57 8.47 19.44
CA GLN A 705 -14.28 9.07 20.77
C GLN A 705 -15.51 9.75 21.39
N SER A 706 -16.33 10.47 20.60
CA SER A 706 -17.57 11.07 21.12
C SER A 706 -18.62 10.09 21.63
N ALA A 707 -18.49 8.78 21.31
CA ALA A 707 -19.32 7.75 21.89
C ALA A 707 -18.85 7.38 23.31
N LYS A 708 -17.54 7.45 23.59
CA LYS A 708 -16.97 7.37 24.95
C LYS A 708 -17.35 8.61 25.77
N ASP A 709 -17.23 9.80 25.16
CA ASP A 709 -17.57 11.07 25.82
C ASP A 709 -19.06 11.11 26.24
N PHE A 710 -19.97 10.73 25.34
CA PHE A 710 -21.40 10.65 25.66
C PHE A 710 -21.72 9.69 26.83
N LEU A 711 -21.03 8.55 26.94
CA LEU A 711 -21.21 7.60 28.04
C LEU A 711 -20.54 8.05 29.35
N LEU A 712 -19.59 8.98 29.31
CA LEU A 712 -19.03 9.65 30.49
C LEU A 712 -19.98 10.72 31.04
N GLU A 713 -20.67 11.45 30.15
CA GLU A 713 -21.65 12.49 30.51
C GLU A 713 -23.04 11.91 30.87
N THR A 714 -23.46 10.84 30.18
CA THR A 714 -24.75 10.16 30.39
C THR A 714 -24.52 8.78 31.02
N PRO A 715 -24.43 8.66 32.36
CA PRO A 715 -24.21 7.39 33.02
C PRO A 715 -25.38 6.42 32.79
N LEU A 716 -25.05 5.15 32.51
CA LEU A 716 -26.02 4.08 32.30
C LEU A 716 -26.99 3.86 33.49
N ASN A 717 -26.59 4.28 34.70
CA ASN A 717 -27.43 4.30 35.89
C ASN A 717 -27.13 5.54 36.76
N GLU A 718 -28.15 6.27 37.23
CA GLU A 718 -28.00 7.57 37.91
C GLU A 718 -27.23 7.51 39.24
N THR A 719 -27.23 6.36 39.91
CA THR A 719 -26.66 6.19 41.26
C THR A 719 -25.13 6.22 41.33
N LEU A 720 -24.42 6.14 40.19
CA LEU A 720 -23.01 5.72 40.15
C LEU A 720 -21.97 6.84 40.36
N LEU A 721 -22.31 8.12 40.15
CA LEU A 721 -21.39 9.22 40.46
C LEU A 721 -21.08 9.34 41.98
N SER A 722 -21.92 8.77 42.84
CA SER A 722 -21.69 8.70 44.29
C SER A 722 -20.46 7.87 44.70
N LYS A 723 -19.91 7.04 43.79
CA LYS A 723 -18.72 6.20 44.05
C LYS A 723 -17.56 6.44 43.07
N SER A 724 -17.73 7.29 42.05
CA SER A 724 -16.70 7.54 41.04
C SER A 724 -15.46 8.26 41.58
N HIS A 725 -15.56 8.99 42.70
CA HIS A 725 -14.41 9.60 43.39
C HIS A 725 -13.32 8.60 43.82
N ALA A 726 -13.63 7.30 43.93
CA ALA A 726 -12.61 6.26 44.15
C ALA A 726 -11.84 5.89 42.86
N LEU A 727 -12.47 5.99 41.69
CA LEU A 727 -11.86 5.62 40.40
C LEU A 727 -10.89 6.67 39.88
N THR A 728 -11.00 7.93 40.30
CA THR A 728 -10.01 8.98 40.01
C THR A 728 -8.60 8.65 40.53
N GLN A 729 -8.47 7.70 41.47
CA GLN A 729 -7.18 7.23 42.00
C GLN A 729 -6.53 6.11 41.18
N ILE A 730 -7.26 5.44 40.27
CA ILE A 730 -6.67 4.44 39.34
C ILE A 730 -6.05 5.15 38.14
N ARG A 731 -5.12 6.08 38.41
CA ARG A 731 -4.23 6.73 37.44
C ARG A 731 -2.79 6.22 37.51
N TYR A 732 -2.49 5.29 38.42
CA TYR A 732 -1.17 4.73 38.65
C TYR A 732 -1.22 3.20 38.84
N VAL A 733 -1.23 2.47 37.72
CA VAL A 733 -0.65 1.13 37.60
C VAL A 733 0.19 1.15 36.31
N PRO A 734 1.49 0.81 36.35
CA PRO A 734 2.39 0.89 35.21
C PRO A 734 2.22 -0.26 34.20
#